data_AF-A0A7G1IPY0-F1
#
_entry.id   AF-A0A7G1IPY0-F1
#
_cell.length_a   1.000
_cell.length_b   1.000
_cell.length_c   1.000
_cell.angle_alpha   90.00
_cell.angle_beta   90.00
_cell.angle_gamma   90.00
#
_symmetry.space_group_name_H-M   'P 1'
#
loop_
_entity.id
_entity.type
_entity.pdbx_description
1 polymer ?
#
loop_
_entity_poly.entity_id
_entity_poly.type
_entity_poly.pdbx_seq_one_letter_code
_entity_poly.pdbx_strand_id
1 'polypeptide(L)'
;MDWSYGLLSEPERILLRRLGVFVGGFDLDAALAVAGFGELPRHQVLDELALLVDKSLIWADSSRGRTRYRRLEGVGQYAMEKLAEAGETDVTRKRYCDHYMALAALLDSPGRTDYQQLLDQAEIELDNLRVAFLCCREYCDLESALALTSWLQPLWLSRGRIREGRTWFETILVEPDAHHGEVSAAVRARALADKAVLDMFIDTSGGSVDEAQQALAIAREVDDPALLARALTACGSTAGFSYRSDAAREYFAEATDIVRTLDDRWTLSQILSWQSNAAVVSGDTTTARAAGSAGRDVADEIGDRFGALRCRLSLAFAQLWQGEVAEAVAQFSELVEQSLEADAGVLTPLILKGLGDAHAYRGDVSAAWAAGEAAVEGAGDGSEYFLGLGYATLAIAAFAGGDIDSARDASTKAWQNLKLQPHVANYLRPTKARISLASGDVAAARHFADAAASVLSGWHLALALTSRARVAMAQGEPEQAERDAHDALTAAVEACAHNCVPDILDCLAALAVGHDSHREAARLYGAAESMRQRLGTKRFKSYDPRHADSVALLRTALGSKEFDSAWAEGAALSSDEAIAYAQRGRGERRRAATGWESLTPAEREVVSLVGEGLSNKDIAARLFVSPRTVQTHLTHVYTKLDLNSRVQLAQEAVRHS
;
A
#
# COMPACT_ATOMS: atom_id res chain seq x y z
N MET A 1 -51.57 22.95 -4.18
CA MET A 1 -50.78 23.12 -2.94
C MET A 1 -51.43 24.10 -1.98
N ASP A 2 -51.76 25.33 -2.41
CA ASP A 2 -52.42 26.33 -1.54
C ASP A 2 -53.73 25.85 -0.88
N TRP A 3 -54.56 25.08 -1.59
CA TRP A 3 -55.81 24.54 -1.04
C TRP A 3 -55.56 23.53 0.10
N SER A 4 -54.62 22.60 -0.07
CA SER A 4 -54.27 21.62 0.96
C SER A 4 -53.59 22.27 2.17
N TYR A 5 -52.74 23.28 1.95
CA TYR A 5 -52.10 24.05 3.02
C TYR A 5 -53.13 24.91 3.80
N GLY A 6 -54.12 25.46 3.10
CA GLY A 6 -55.22 26.22 3.70
C GLY A 6 -56.09 25.39 4.67
N LEU A 7 -56.12 24.07 4.53
CA LEU A 7 -56.86 23.14 5.40
C LEU A 7 -56.07 22.70 6.64
N LEU A 8 -54.81 23.08 6.75
CA LEU A 8 -53.97 22.77 7.90
C LEU A 8 -54.25 23.73 9.07
N SER A 9 -54.16 23.20 10.29
CA SER A 9 -54.13 23.99 11.52
C SER A 9 -52.85 24.84 11.56
N GLU A 10 -52.81 25.87 12.41
CA GLU A 10 -51.61 26.71 12.51
C GLU A 10 -50.36 25.89 12.96
N PRO A 11 -50.42 25.02 13.98
CA PRO A 11 -49.32 24.10 14.31
C PRO A 11 -48.85 23.22 13.14
N GLU A 12 -49.78 22.66 12.35
CA GLU A 12 -49.46 21.83 11.19
C GLU A 12 -48.75 22.63 10.08
N ARG A 13 -49.18 23.88 9.84
CA ARG A 13 -48.55 24.80 8.88
C ARG A 13 -47.13 25.15 9.31
N ILE A 14 -46.95 25.46 10.60
CA ILE A 14 -45.64 25.75 11.19
C ILE A 14 -44.72 24.55 11.05
N LEU A 15 -45.20 23.35 11.38
CA LEU A 15 -44.41 22.13 11.25
C LEU A 15 -44.02 21.88 9.78
N LEU A 16 -44.99 21.91 8.86
CA LEU A 16 -44.75 21.61 7.46
C LEU A 16 -43.73 22.57 6.82
N ARG A 17 -43.84 23.89 7.07
CA ARG A 17 -42.87 24.87 6.52
C ARG A 17 -41.47 24.66 7.07
N ARG A 18 -41.33 24.36 8.37
CA ARG A 18 -40.03 24.13 9.02
C ARG A 18 -39.36 22.82 8.61
N LEU A 19 -40.15 21.78 8.35
CA LEU A 19 -39.66 20.55 7.73
C LEU A 19 -39.23 20.75 6.26
N GLY A 20 -39.47 21.96 5.71
CA GLY A 20 -39.05 22.38 4.39
C GLY A 20 -37.56 22.16 4.10
N VAL A 21 -36.73 22.36 5.13
CA VAL A 21 -35.26 22.33 5.05
C VAL A 21 -34.67 20.93 4.82
N PHE A 22 -35.44 19.87 5.08
CA PHE A 22 -34.97 18.50 4.85
C PHE A 22 -35.07 18.14 3.36
N VAL A 23 -33.94 17.77 2.78
CA VAL A 23 -33.84 17.25 1.41
C VAL A 23 -34.07 15.73 1.40
N GLY A 24 -33.54 15.03 2.40
CA GLY A 24 -33.74 13.59 2.60
C GLY A 24 -34.92 13.25 3.52
N GLY A 25 -34.98 11.98 3.92
CA GLY A 25 -35.82 11.58 5.05
C GLY A 25 -35.18 12.02 6.37
N PHE A 26 -35.96 12.02 7.45
CA PHE A 26 -35.51 12.39 8.80
C PHE A 26 -36.22 11.51 9.84
N ASP A 27 -35.64 11.41 11.04
CA ASP A 27 -36.28 10.75 12.16
C ASP A 27 -36.99 11.76 13.08
N LEU A 28 -37.65 11.25 14.12
CA LEU A 28 -38.38 12.09 15.07
C LEU A 28 -37.46 13.05 15.83
N ASP A 29 -36.26 12.62 16.19
CA ASP A 29 -35.31 13.44 16.96
C ASP A 29 -34.83 14.64 16.13
N ALA A 30 -34.56 14.44 14.85
CA ALA A 30 -34.26 15.51 13.90
C ALA A 30 -35.43 16.48 13.75
N ALA A 31 -36.67 15.99 13.61
CA ALA A 31 -37.85 16.86 13.53
C ALA A 31 -38.03 17.69 14.81
N LEU A 32 -37.85 17.10 15.99
CA LEU A 32 -37.91 17.77 17.29
C LEU A 32 -36.82 18.83 17.45
N ALA A 33 -35.61 18.55 16.98
CA ALA A 33 -34.48 19.46 17.08
C ALA A 33 -34.64 20.70 16.17
N VAL A 34 -35.10 20.46 14.93
CA VAL A 34 -35.15 21.45 13.86
C VAL A 34 -36.45 22.25 13.85
N ALA A 35 -37.60 21.59 13.99
CA ALA A 35 -38.91 22.25 13.87
C ALA A 35 -39.54 22.65 15.22
N GLY A 36 -39.15 22.00 16.33
CA GLY A 36 -39.73 22.18 17.66
C GLY A 36 -39.20 23.41 18.42
N PHE A 37 -39.63 24.61 18.04
CA PHE A 37 -39.32 25.86 18.74
C PHE A 37 -40.43 26.92 18.64
N GLY A 38 -40.37 27.94 19.50
CA GLY A 38 -41.32 29.07 19.47
C GLY A 38 -42.76 28.62 19.63
N GLU A 39 -43.61 29.00 18.67
CA GLU A 39 -45.05 28.69 18.62
C GLU A 39 -45.39 27.21 18.45
N LEU A 40 -44.40 26.37 18.09
CA LEU A 40 -44.54 24.91 18.04
C LEU A 40 -43.55 24.27 19.03
N PRO A 41 -43.97 24.00 20.29
CA PRO A 41 -43.15 23.34 21.28
C PRO A 41 -42.78 21.90 20.87
N ARG A 42 -41.60 21.44 21.30
CA ARG A 42 -41.10 20.07 21.01
C ARG A 42 -42.12 18.97 21.27
N HIS A 43 -42.82 19.01 22.40
CA HIS A 43 -43.77 17.95 22.76
C HIS A 43 -44.97 17.82 21.80
N GLN A 44 -45.30 18.86 21.02
CA GLN A 44 -46.39 18.83 20.04
C GLN A 44 -45.96 18.27 18.68
N VAL A 45 -44.66 18.28 18.36
CA VAL A 45 -44.15 17.89 17.03
C VAL A 45 -44.56 16.48 16.62
N LEU A 46 -44.61 15.53 17.55
CA LEU A 46 -45.02 14.15 17.25
C LEU A 46 -46.50 14.06 16.84
N ASP A 47 -47.37 14.74 17.58
CA ASP A 47 -48.81 14.76 17.30
C ASP A 47 -49.08 15.42 15.95
N GLU A 48 -48.41 16.55 15.67
CA GLU A 48 -48.54 17.26 14.39
C GLU A 48 -47.93 16.45 13.22
N LEU A 49 -46.82 15.71 13.44
CA LEU A 49 -46.28 14.79 12.44
C LEU A 49 -47.28 13.68 12.08
N ALA A 50 -47.97 13.11 13.07
CA ALA A 50 -48.99 12.09 12.83
C ALA A 50 -50.14 12.66 11.98
N LEU A 51 -50.60 13.88 12.27
CA LEU A 51 -51.64 14.55 11.49
C LEU A 51 -51.20 14.85 10.04
N LEU A 52 -49.94 15.25 9.82
CA LEU A 52 -49.40 15.45 8.47
C LEU A 52 -49.25 14.14 7.69
N VAL A 53 -48.99 13.02 8.38
CA VAL A 53 -48.99 11.67 7.79
C VAL A 53 -50.40 11.25 7.38
N ASP A 54 -51.38 11.42 8.25
CA ASP A 54 -52.80 11.13 7.95
C ASP A 54 -53.30 11.93 6.74
N LYS A 55 -52.82 13.18 6.61
CA LYS A 55 -53.13 14.08 5.49
C LYS A 55 -52.26 13.83 4.25
N SER A 56 -51.41 12.80 4.25
CA SER A 56 -50.55 12.39 3.15
C SER A 56 -49.57 13.48 2.66
N LEU A 57 -49.19 14.42 3.52
CA LEU A 57 -48.17 15.44 3.25
C LEU A 57 -46.76 14.95 3.61
N ILE A 58 -46.70 14.01 4.55
CA ILE A 58 -45.50 13.30 4.98
C ILE A 58 -45.78 11.80 4.89
N TRP A 59 -44.78 11.03 4.47
CA TRP A 59 -44.81 9.58 4.49
C TRP A 59 -43.97 9.05 5.65
N ALA A 60 -44.49 8.09 6.41
CA ALA A 60 -43.78 7.43 7.49
C ALA A 60 -43.47 5.98 7.10
N ASP A 61 -42.20 5.59 7.19
CA ASP A 61 -41.72 4.23 6.99
C ASP A 61 -41.20 3.66 8.30
N SER A 62 -41.84 2.61 8.79
CA SER A 62 -41.46 1.88 10.01
C SER A 62 -40.87 0.49 9.72
N SER A 63 -40.58 0.16 8.46
CA SER A 63 -40.19 -1.20 8.04
C SER A 63 -38.83 -1.68 8.57
N ARG A 64 -37.96 -0.76 9.04
CA ARG A 64 -36.59 -1.06 9.50
C ARG A 64 -36.34 -0.76 10.98
N GLY A 65 -37.37 -0.84 11.83
CA GLY A 65 -37.23 -0.75 13.30
C GLY A 65 -37.10 0.67 13.88
N ARG A 66 -36.83 1.70 13.06
CA ARG A 66 -36.99 3.12 13.41
C ARG A 66 -37.90 3.79 12.40
N THR A 67 -38.86 4.60 12.86
CA THR A 67 -39.76 5.36 11.99
C THR A 67 -39.00 6.47 11.29
N ARG A 68 -38.94 6.44 9.96
CA ARG A 68 -38.40 7.52 9.14
C ARG A 68 -39.53 8.25 8.43
N TYR A 69 -39.47 9.57 8.47
CA TYR A 69 -40.38 10.45 7.79
C TYR A 69 -39.73 10.94 6.50
N ARG A 70 -40.50 10.99 5.42
CA ARG A 70 -40.08 11.57 4.14
C ARG A 70 -41.17 12.48 3.62
N ARG A 71 -40.78 13.62 3.10
CA ARG A 71 -41.69 14.55 2.45
C ARG A 71 -41.84 14.20 0.97
N LEU A 72 -43.02 14.46 0.41
CA LEU A 72 -43.25 14.37 -1.05
C LEU A 72 -42.52 15.50 -1.79
N GLU A 73 -41.90 15.18 -2.93
CA GLU A 73 -41.00 16.07 -3.69
C GLU A 73 -41.66 17.42 -4.06
N GLY A 74 -42.96 17.42 -4.38
CA GLY A 74 -43.71 18.66 -4.66
C GLY A 74 -44.11 19.50 -3.44
N VAL A 75 -44.09 18.90 -2.24
CA VAL A 75 -44.40 19.58 -0.96
C VAL A 75 -43.15 20.31 -0.44
N GLY A 76 -41.99 19.70 -0.68
CA GLY A 76 -40.75 20.33 -1.16
C GLY A 76 -40.60 21.85 -1.14
N GLN A 77 -40.57 22.33 -2.36
CA GLN A 77 -40.34 23.72 -2.71
C GLN A 77 -41.33 24.66 -2.01
N TYR A 78 -42.60 24.24 -1.95
CA TYR A 78 -43.66 25.04 -1.35
C TYR A 78 -43.45 25.29 0.15
N ALA A 79 -43.03 24.27 0.91
CA ALA A 79 -42.72 24.44 2.33
C ALA A 79 -41.55 25.41 2.55
N MET A 80 -40.52 25.36 1.69
CA MET A 80 -39.39 26.30 1.74
C MET A 80 -39.79 27.74 1.41
N GLU A 81 -40.69 27.94 0.44
CA GLU A 81 -41.25 29.26 0.14
C GLU A 81 -42.02 29.81 1.35
N LYS A 82 -42.85 28.99 2.00
CA LYS A 82 -43.57 29.37 3.22
C LYS A 82 -42.67 29.61 4.42
N LEU A 83 -41.55 28.92 4.51
CA LEU A 83 -40.53 29.17 5.53
C LEU A 83 -39.89 30.56 5.34
N ALA A 84 -39.60 30.93 4.09
CA ALA A 84 -39.06 32.23 3.75
C ALA A 84 -40.08 33.36 3.98
N GLU A 85 -41.35 33.17 3.58
CA GLU A 85 -42.43 34.12 3.86
C GLU A 85 -42.63 34.36 5.38
N ALA A 86 -42.42 33.34 6.20
CA ALA A 86 -42.51 33.42 7.65
C ALA A 86 -41.28 34.06 8.33
N GLY A 87 -40.20 34.32 7.59
CA GLY A 87 -38.95 34.86 8.14
C GLY A 87 -38.21 33.89 9.08
N GLU A 88 -38.50 32.59 8.99
CA GLU A 88 -37.96 31.56 9.89
C GLU A 88 -36.77 30.78 9.28
N THR A 89 -36.33 31.14 8.07
CA THR A 89 -35.28 30.42 7.34
C THR A 89 -33.98 30.31 8.13
N ASP A 90 -33.46 31.42 8.65
CA ASP A 90 -32.14 31.44 9.30
C ASP A 90 -32.12 30.65 10.60
N VAL A 91 -33.15 30.82 11.45
CA VAL A 91 -33.27 30.08 12.71
C VAL A 91 -33.45 28.58 12.47
N THR A 92 -34.21 28.20 11.45
CA THR A 92 -34.47 26.78 11.12
C THR A 92 -33.21 26.12 10.53
N ARG A 93 -32.50 26.81 9.62
CA ARG A 93 -31.22 26.33 9.08
C ARG A 93 -30.15 26.22 10.15
N LYS A 94 -30.04 27.20 11.05
CA LYS A 94 -29.09 27.10 12.17
C LYS A 94 -29.36 25.87 13.03
N ARG A 95 -30.61 25.62 13.39
CA ARG A 95 -31.00 24.41 14.15
C ARG A 95 -30.71 23.12 13.39
N TYR A 96 -30.89 23.12 12.08
CA TYR A 96 -30.54 22.01 11.21
C TYR A 96 -29.03 21.72 11.24
N CYS A 97 -28.20 22.76 11.04
CA CYS A 97 -26.74 22.65 11.14
C CYS A 97 -26.32 22.18 12.53
N ASP A 98 -26.80 22.82 13.60
CA ASP A 98 -26.46 22.48 14.98
C ASP A 98 -26.79 21.00 15.29
N HIS A 99 -27.93 20.48 14.79
CA HIS A 99 -28.32 19.07 14.99
C HIS A 99 -27.39 18.09 14.28
N TYR A 100 -27.14 18.27 12.97
CA TYR A 100 -26.31 17.34 12.21
C TYR A 100 -24.82 17.48 12.51
N MET A 101 -24.36 18.67 12.92
CA MET A 101 -23.03 18.84 13.50
C MET A 101 -22.89 18.09 14.82
N ALA A 102 -23.90 18.14 15.70
CA ALA A 102 -23.88 17.38 16.95
C ALA A 102 -23.84 15.86 16.68
N LEU A 103 -24.57 15.37 15.68
CA LEU A 103 -24.47 13.97 15.25
C LEU A 103 -23.06 13.61 14.78
N ALA A 104 -22.46 14.43 13.90
CA ALA A 104 -21.12 14.18 13.38
C ALA A 104 -20.05 14.26 14.48
N ALA A 105 -20.14 15.23 15.40
CA ALA A 105 -19.18 15.41 16.50
C ALA A 105 -19.08 14.18 17.41
N LEU A 106 -20.14 13.37 17.53
CA LEU A 106 -20.09 12.11 18.29
C LEU A 106 -19.09 11.09 17.70
N LEU A 107 -18.81 11.18 16.39
CA LEU A 107 -17.80 10.35 15.73
C LEU A 107 -16.36 10.76 16.08
N ASP A 108 -16.16 11.94 16.66
CA ASP A 108 -14.86 12.41 17.14
C ASP A 108 -14.56 12.03 18.59
N SER A 109 -15.48 11.31 19.24
CA SER A 109 -15.30 10.77 20.61
C SER A 109 -15.46 9.24 20.63
N PRO A 110 -14.54 8.50 20.00
CA PRO A 110 -14.83 7.16 19.54
C PRO A 110 -14.74 6.02 20.57
N GLY A 111 -14.47 6.28 21.86
CA GLY A 111 -14.47 5.26 22.93
C GLY A 111 -15.85 4.74 23.38
N ARG A 112 -16.90 4.90 22.55
CA ARG A 112 -18.28 4.58 22.94
C ARG A 112 -18.68 3.17 22.49
N THR A 113 -19.45 2.48 23.33
CA THR A 113 -19.99 1.15 23.00
C THR A 113 -20.97 1.16 21.83
N ASP A 114 -21.57 2.30 21.51
CA ASP A 114 -22.51 2.51 20.40
C ASP A 114 -21.84 3.08 19.12
N TYR A 115 -20.51 3.18 19.07
CA TYR A 115 -19.78 3.83 17.97
C TYR A 115 -20.14 3.30 16.57
N GLN A 116 -20.31 1.98 16.44
CA GLN A 116 -20.73 1.38 15.16
C GLN A 116 -22.13 1.82 14.75
N GLN A 117 -23.07 1.91 15.70
CA GLN A 117 -24.43 2.39 15.42
C GLN A 117 -24.42 3.87 15.04
N LEU A 118 -23.48 4.67 15.58
CA LEU A 118 -23.29 6.06 15.21
C LEU A 118 -22.77 6.19 13.77
N LEU A 119 -21.82 5.34 13.36
CA LEU A 119 -21.35 5.29 11.97
C LEU A 119 -22.47 4.92 11.00
N ASP A 120 -23.25 3.88 11.32
CA ASP A 120 -24.40 3.46 10.50
C ASP A 120 -25.45 4.58 10.41
N GLN A 121 -25.72 5.26 11.53
CA GLN A 121 -26.62 6.41 11.53
C GLN A 121 -26.08 7.56 10.68
N ALA A 122 -24.79 7.89 10.78
CA ALA A 122 -24.19 8.94 9.95
C ALA A 122 -24.24 8.61 8.46
N GLU A 123 -24.08 7.33 8.08
CA GLU A 123 -24.26 6.89 6.70
C GLU A 123 -25.71 7.06 6.22
N ILE A 124 -26.68 6.69 7.04
CA ILE A 124 -28.11 6.89 6.74
C ILE A 124 -28.44 8.38 6.58
N GLU A 125 -27.82 9.25 7.39
CA GLU A 125 -28.03 10.70 7.37
C GLU A 125 -27.09 11.45 6.41
N LEU A 126 -26.34 10.76 5.54
CA LEU A 126 -25.32 11.39 4.69
C LEU A 126 -25.88 12.51 3.80
N ASP A 127 -27.08 12.34 3.24
CA ASP A 127 -27.72 13.40 2.43
C ASP A 127 -28.06 14.64 3.27
N ASN A 128 -28.41 14.46 4.54
CA ASN A 128 -28.63 15.57 5.44
C ASN A 128 -27.30 16.22 5.88
N LEU A 129 -26.25 15.43 6.08
CA LEU A 129 -24.90 15.94 6.38
C LEU A 129 -24.32 16.75 5.19
N ARG A 130 -24.59 16.35 3.94
CA ARG A 130 -24.25 17.13 2.73
C ARG A 130 -24.89 18.51 2.74
N VAL A 131 -26.18 18.58 3.07
CA VAL A 131 -26.91 19.85 3.19
C VAL A 131 -26.35 20.68 4.34
N ALA A 132 -26.06 20.06 5.49
CA ALA A 132 -25.46 20.74 6.63
C ALA A 132 -24.10 21.36 6.27
N PHE A 133 -23.25 20.65 5.51
CA PHE A 133 -21.99 21.17 4.99
C PHE A 133 -22.17 22.40 4.09
N LEU A 134 -23.10 22.34 3.14
CA LEU A 134 -23.42 23.48 2.27
C LEU A 134 -23.93 24.67 3.09
N CYS A 135 -24.83 24.44 4.05
CA CYS A 135 -25.34 25.49 4.92
C CYS A 135 -24.24 26.10 5.81
N CYS A 136 -23.29 25.31 6.31
CA CYS A 136 -22.16 25.83 7.09
C CYS A 136 -21.32 26.79 6.25
N ARG A 137 -21.03 26.42 4.99
CA ARG A 137 -20.24 27.25 4.06
C ARG A 137 -20.95 28.54 3.65
N GLU A 138 -22.26 28.49 3.43
CA GLU A 138 -23.01 29.64 2.93
C GLU A 138 -23.44 30.62 4.04
N TYR A 139 -23.73 30.12 5.26
CA TYR A 139 -24.44 30.91 6.27
C TYR A 139 -23.88 30.83 7.70
N CYS A 140 -22.95 29.92 8.00
CA CYS A 140 -22.31 29.84 9.31
C CYS A 140 -20.88 30.41 9.22
N ASP A 141 -19.89 29.53 9.26
CA ASP A 141 -18.48 29.86 9.19
C ASP A 141 -17.70 28.67 8.60
N LEU A 142 -16.50 28.96 8.08
CA LEU A 142 -15.66 27.96 7.46
C LEU A 142 -15.07 26.96 8.46
N GLU A 143 -14.92 27.33 9.74
CA GLU A 143 -14.43 26.41 10.77
C GLU A 143 -15.40 25.26 11.00
N SER A 144 -16.70 25.57 11.11
CA SER A 144 -17.78 24.61 11.27
C SER A 144 -17.83 23.62 10.11
N ALA A 145 -17.63 24.09 8.88
CA ALA A 145 -17.57 23.22 7.69
C ALA A 145 -16.34 22.30 7.70
N LEU A 146 -15.17 22.79 8.09
CA LEU A 146 -13.95 22.00 8.22
C LEU A 146 -14.05 20.97 9.37
N ALA A 147 -14.61 21.38 10.51
CA ALA A 147 -14.85 20.52 11.66
C ALA A 147 -15.80 19.37 11.29
N LEU A 148 -16.93 19.69 10.64
CA LEU A 148 -17.88 18.69 10.14
C LEU A 148 -17.18 17.69 9.20
N THR A 149 -16.37 18.20 8.26
CA THR A 149 -15.63 17.33 7.32
C THR A 149 -14.65 16.41 8.05
N SER A 150 -13.96 16.92 9.07
CA SER A 150 -12.98 16.18 9.89
C SER A 150 -13.63 15.14 10.80
N TRP A 151 -14.81 15.44 11.37
CA TRP A 151 -15.56 14.50 12.20
C TRP A 151 -16.11 13.31 11.41
N LEU A 152 -16.38 13.50 10.12
CA LEU A 152 -16.82 12.44 9.22
C LEU A 152 -15.65 11.61 8.64
N GLN A 153 -14.40 11.88 9.04
CA GLN A 153 -13.21 11.10 8.62
C GLN A 153 -13.38 9.57 8.76
N PRO A 154 -13.94 9.04 9.87
CA PRO A 154 -14.19 7.61 9.98
C PRO A 154 -15.11 7.07 8.88
N LEU A 155 -16.15 7.82 8.50
CA LEU A 155 -17.08 7.46 7.43
C LEU A 155 -16.39 7.47 6.06
N TRP A 156 -15.56 8.49 5.80
CA TRP A 156 -14.80 8.60 4.55
C TRP A 156 -13.88 7.40 4.31
N LEU A 157 -13.22 6.95 5.38
CA LEU A 157 -12.25 5.85 5.33
C LEU A 157 -12.90 4.46 5.38
N SER A 158 -13.92 4.26 6.22
CA SER A 158 -14.52 2.92 6.42
C SER A 158 -15.58 2.57 5.38
N ARG A 159 -16.28 3.56 4.81
CA ARG A 159 -17.34 3.36 3.80
C ARG A 159 -16.90 3.72 2.36
N GLY A 160 -15.60 3.91 2.15
CA GLY A 160 -15.02 4.11 0.81
C GLY A 160 -15.41 5.43 0.13
N ARG A 161 -15.72 6.48 0.91
CA ARG A 161 -16.16 7.81 0.43
C ARG A 161 -15.00 8.81 0.36
N ILE A 162 -13.78 8.33 0.09
CA ILE A 162 -12.53 9.12 0.15
C ILE A 162 -12.58 10.35 -0.77
N ARG A 163 -13.04 10.19 -2.03
CA ARG A 163 -13.11 11.31 -3.00
C ARG A 163 -14.05 12.42 -2.54
N GLU A 164 -15.16 12.07 -1.89
CA GLU A 164 -16.13 13.04 -1.40
C GLU A 164 -15.55 13.85 -0.24
N GLY A 165 -15.00 13.20 0.77
CA GLY A 165 -14.35 13.87 1.90
C GLY A 165 -13.18 14.77 1.44
N ARG A 166 -12.36 14.29 0.51
CA ARG A 166 -11.30 15.09 -0.13
C ARG A 166 -11.84 16.36 -0.80
N THR A 167 -12.89 16.22 -1.60
CA THR A 167 -13.52 17.35 -2.30
C THR A 167 -14.02 18.40 -1.30
N TRP A 168 -14.61 17.97 -0.18
CA TRP A 168 -15.10 18.90 0.85
C TRP A 168 -13.95 19.74 1.44
N PHE A 169 -12.83 19.12 1.79
CA PHE A 169 -11.63 19.84 2.25
C PHE A 169 -11.10 20.81 1.18
N GLU A 170 -10.99 20.37 -0.08
CA GLU A 170 -10.49 21.21 -1.18
C GLU A 170 -11.35 22.45 -1.39
N THR A 171 -12.68 22.32 -1.36
CA THR A 171 -13.57 23.47 -1.57
C THR A 171 -13.43 24.59 -0.55
N ILE A 172 -12.74 24.34 0.58
CA ILE A 172 -12.48 25.32 1.63
C ILE A 172 -10.99 25.71 1.66
N LEU A 173 -10.06 24.78 1.39
CA LEU A 173 -8.61 25.01 1.53
C LEU A 173 -7.92 25.60 0.27
N VAL A 174 -8.59 25.67 -0.89
CA VAL A 174 -7.99 26.08 -2.19
C VAL A 174 -7.50 27.54 -2.24
N GLU A 175 -7.96 28.44 -1.36
CA GLU A 175 -7.43 29.80 -1.25
C GLU A 175 -6.83 30.06 0.14
N PRO A 176 -5.54 29.68 0.36
CA PRO A 176 -4.88 29.89 1.63
C PRO A 176 -5.03 31.34 2.08
N ASP A 177 -4.64 32.30 1.25
CA ASP A 177 -4.54 33.73 1.58
C ASP A 177 -5.90 34.44 1.76
N ALA A 178 -7.00 33.90 1.22
CA ALA A 178 -8.32 34.51 1.35
C ALA A 178 -8.94 34.31 2.75
N HIS A 179 -8.55 33.24 3.46
CA HIS A 179 -9.23 32.79 4.68
C HIS A 179 -8.35 32.82 5.95
N HIS A 180 -7.12 33.35 5.90
CA HIS A 180 -6.17 33.39 7.04
C HIS A 180 -6.67 34.15 8.28
N GLY A 181 -7.81 34.87 8.19
CA GLY A 181 -8.45 35.55 9.33
C GLY A 181 -9.75 34.91 9.82
N GLU A 182 -10.29 33.92 9.12
CA GLU A 182 -11.61 33.32 9.41
C GLU A 182 -11.52 31.93 10.06
N VAL A 183 -10.37 31.26 9.94
CA VAL A 183 -10.15 29.91 10.48
C VAL A 183 -8.94 29.88 11.42
N SER A 184 -9.13 29.36 12.62
CA SER A 184 -8.10 29.17 13.62
C SER A 184 -7.01 28.20 13.16
N ALA A 185 -5.79 28.42 13.65
CA ALA A 185 -4.63 27.59 13.35
C ALA A 185 -4.88 26.10 13.67
N ALA A 186 -5.56 25.81 14.78
CA ALA A 186 -5.89 24.44 15.20
C ALA A 186 -6.80 23.72 14.19
N VAL A 187 -7.90 24.36 13.78
CA VAL A 187 -8.85 23.79 12.81
C VAL A 187 -8.19 23.58 11.45
N ARG A 188 -7.38 24.55 11.00
CA ARG A 188 -6.63 24.44 9.75
C ARG A 188 -5.63 23.29 9.78
N ALA A 189 -4.83 23.17 10.85
CA ALA A 189 -3.86 22.08 11.00
C ALA A 189 -4.55 20.72 10.97
N ARG A 190 -5.67 20.59 11.68
CA ARG A 190 -6.47 19.37 11.69
C ARG A 190 -6.98 19.01 10.29
N ALA A 191 -7.58 19.98 9.59
CA ALA A 191 -8.10 19.76 8.24
C ALA A 191 -7.00 19.38 7.24
N LEU A 192 -5.82 20.00 7.32
CA LEU A 192 -4.66 19.64 6.50
C LEU A 192 -4.18 18.20 6.79
N ALA A 193 -4.11 17.80 8.06
CA ALA A 193 -3.73 16.44 8.44
C ALA A 193 -4.76 15.40 7.95
N ASP A 194 -6.05 15.65 8.17
CA ASP A 194 -7.12 14.73 7.78
C ASP A 194 -7.24 14.64 6.24
N LYS A 195 -7.08 15.75 5.52
CA LYS A 195 -7.01 15.77 4.05
C LYS A 195 -5.79 15.01 3.52
N ALA A 196 -4.60 15.23 4.09
CA ALA A 196 -3.38 14.54 3.67
C ALA A 196 -3.51 13.00 3.76
N VAL A 197 -4.24 12.50 4.77
CA VAL A 197 -4.57 11.07 4.90
C VAL A 197 -5.50 10.60 3.78
N LEU A 198 -6.52 11.37 3.38
CA LEU A 198 -7.37 11.02 2.23
C LEU A 198 -6.60 11.07 0.91
N ASP A 199 -5.71 12.06 0.77
CA ASP A 199 -4.91 12.28 -0.42
C ASP A 199 -3.90 11.16 -0.66
N MET A 200 -3.43 10.42 0.36
CA MET A 200 -2.53 9.27 0.11
C MET A 200 -3.13 8.21 -0.84
N PHE A 201 -4.46 8.14 -0.93
CA PHE A 201 -5.17 7.16 -1.77
C PHE A 201 -5.49 7.68 -3.17
N ILE A 202 -5.31 8.97 -3.45
CA ILE A 202 -5.81 9.61 -4.69
C ILE A 202 -4.77 10.56 -5.31
N ASP A 203 -3.99 11.26 -4.49
CA ASP A 203 -3.01 12.25 -4.92
C ASP A 203 -1.86 11.61 -5.69
N THR A 204 -1.54 12.23 -6.82
CA THR A 204 -0.48 11.81 -7.76
C THR A 204 0.72 12.74 -7.74
N SER A 205 0.59 13.88 -7.04
CA SER A 205 1.52 15.02 -7.10
C SER A 205 2.49 15.08 -5.94
N GLY A 206 2.25 14.34 -4.85
CA GLY A 206 3.05 14.40 -3.62
C GLY A 206 2.66 15.54 -2.69
N GLY A 207 1.59 16.29 -3.00
CA GLY A 207 1.06 17.38 -2.18
C GLY A 207 0.62 16.92 -0.78
N SER A 208 0.21 15.66 -0.63
CA SER A 208 -0.12 15.08 0.69
C SER A 208 1.02 15.16 1.71
N VAL A 209 2.29 15.05 1.30
CA VAL A 209 3.44 15.17 2.21
C VAL A 209 3.60 16.60 2.70
N ASP A 210 3.49 17.57 1.79
CA ASP A 210 3.62 18.99 2.11
C ASP A 210 2.49 19.45 3.02
N GLU A 211 1.26 19.01 2.76
CA GLU A 211 0.09 19.31 3.61
C GLU A 211 0.23 18.73 5.01
N ALA A 212 0.69 17.48 5.13
CA ALA A 212 0.96 16.87 6.43
C ALA A 212 2.06 17.62 7.20
N GLN A 213 3.13 18.04 6.51
CA GLN A 213 4.21 18.82 7.12
C GLN A 213 3.75 20.22 7.57
N GLN A 214 2.90 20.88 6.78
CA GLN A 214 2.28 22.15 7.18
C GLN A 214 1.39 21.97 8.41
N ALA A 215 0.58 20.92 8.45
CA ALA A 215 -0.23 20.58 9.62
C ALA A 215 0.65 20.37 10.87
N LEU A 216 1.77 19.66 10.74
CA LEU A 216 2.70 19.41 11.82
C LEU A 216 3.37 20.70 12.32
N ALA A 217 3.78 21.59 11.41
CA ALA A 217 4.37 22.87 11.77
C ALA A 217 3.39 23.72 12.60
N ILE A 218 2.13 23.83 12.15
CA ILE A 218 1.10 24.57 12.88
C ILE A 218 0.78 23.89 14.22
N ALA A 219 0.65 22.55 14.26
CA ALA A 219 0.33 21.81 15.48
C ALA A 219 1.39 22.01 16.58
N ARG A 220 2.67 22.14 16.21
CA ARG A 220 3.76 22.44 17.15
C ARG A 220 3.68 23.85 17.75
N GLU A 221 2.97 24.78 17.11
CA GLU A 221 2.75 26.15 17.62
C GLU A 221 1.50 26.25 18.50
N VAL A 222 0.49 25.40 18.28
CA VAL A 222 -0.83 25.46 18.93
C VAL A 222 -0.85 24.87 20.36
N ASP A 223 0.21 24.17 20.77
CA ASP A 223 0.36 23.51 22.10
C ASP A 223 -0.83 22.59 22.47
N ASP A 224 -1.36 21.88 21.46
CA ASP A 224 -2.39 20.85 21.62
C ASP A 224 -1.79 19.46 21.34
N PRO A 225 -1.59 18.62 22.37
CA PRO A 225 -1.04 17.27 22.22
C PRO A 225 -1.85 16.34 21.30
N ALA A 226 -3.19 16.44 21.31
CA ALA A 226 -4.04 15.58 20.48
C ALA A 226 -3.93 15.97 18.99
N LEU A 227 -3.90 17.28 18.72
CA LEU A 227 -3.64 17.80 17.37
C LEU A 227 -2.24 17.42 16.87
N LEU A 228 -1.22 17.54 17.73
CA LEU A 228 0.15 17.16 17.39
C LEU A 228 0.24 15.67 17.05
N ALA A 229 -0.34 14.78 17.85
CA ALA A 229 -0.38 13.36 17.56
C ALA A 229 -1.09 13.05 16.23
N ARG A 230 -2.19 13.75 15.92
CA ARG A 230 -2.90 13.61 14.64
C ARG A 230 -2.04 14.05 13.45
N ALA A 231 -1.38 15.19 13.55
CA ALA A 231 -0.50 15.69 12.49
C ALA A 231 0.71 14.76 12.26
N LEU A 232 1.33 14.27 13.33
CA LEU A 232 2.40 13.26 13.26
C LEU A 232 1.92 11.96 12.61
N THR A 233 0.70 11.51 12.92
CA THR A 233 0.09 10.33 12.29
C THR A 233 -0.07 10.53 10.77
N ALA A 234 -0.51 11.71 10.34
CA ALA A 234 -0.60 12.06 8.93
C ALA A 234 0.78 12.06 8.25
N CYS A 235 1.79 12.66 8.87
CA CYS A 235 3.18 12.62 8.37
C CYS A 235 3.74 11.20 8.29
N GLY A 236 3.52 10.37 9.31
CA GLY A 236 3.95 8.98 9.34
C GLY A 236 3.33 8.17 8.20
N SER A 237 2.04 8.39 7.96
CA SER A 237 1.28 7.69 6.93
C SER A 237 1.74 8.10 5.52
N THR A 238 1.83 9.40 5.23
CA THR A 238 2.27 9.89 3.91
C THR A 238 3.74 9.55 3.61
N ALA A 239 4.61 9.58 4.62
CA ALA A 239 6.00 9.12 4.50
C ALA A 239 6.08 7.63 4.17
N GLY A 240 5.28 6.79 4.82
CA GLY A 240 5.22 5.34 4.55
C GLY A 240 4.78 5.02 3.12
N PHE A 241 3.72 5.68 2.63
CA PHE A 241 3.24 5.54 1.25
C PHE A 241 4.22 6.08 0.20
N SER A 242 5.14 6.94 0.62
CA SER A 242 6.25 7.45 -0.18
C SER A 242 7.55 6.64 -0.03
N TYR A 243 7.48 5.45 0.58
CA TYR A 243 8.62 4.54 0.79
C TYR A 243 9.75 5.14 1.67
N ARG A 244 9.42 6.11 2.53
CA ARG A 244 10.35 6.74 3.50
C ARG A 244 10.17 6.14 4.90
N SER A 245 10.48 4.85 5.04
CA SER A 245 10.17 4.07 6.25
C SER A 245 10.81 4.62 7.54
N ASP A 246 12.04 5.14 7.47
CA ASP A 246 12.71 5.69 8.65
C ASP A 246 12.02 6.94 9.18
N ALA A 247 11.67 7.88 8.29
CA ALA A 247 10.90 9.07 8.67
C ALA A 247 9.51 8.70 9.22
N ALA A 248 8.84 7.72 8.60
CA ALA A 248 7.56 7.22 9.09
C ALA A 248 7.67 6.67 10.52
N ARG A 249 8.73 5.91 10.81
CA ARG A 249 8.98 5.32 12.14
C ARG A 249 9.14 6.40 13.21
N GLU A 250 9.88 7.47 12.93
CA GLU A 250 10.08 8.58 13.86
C GLU A 250 8.76 9.29 14.20
N TYR A 251 7.96 9.61 13.18
CA TYR A 251 6.66 10.27 13.39
C TYR A 251 5.69 9.40 14.21
N PHE A 252 5.58 8.11 13.89
CA PHE A 252 4.69 7.21 14.63
C PHE A 252 5.17 6.99 16.08
N ALA A 253 6.48 6.95 16.32
CA ALA A 253 7.01 6.84 17.68
C ALA A 253 6.63 8.06 18.53
N GLU A 254 6.86 9.28 18.02
CA GLU A 254 6.49 10.52 18.71
C GLU A 254 4.97 10.59 18.97
N ALA A 255 4.14 10.27 17.96
CA ALA A 255 2.68 10.26 18.11
C ALA A 255 2.20 9.26 19.19
N THR A 256 2.80 8.08 19.20
CA THR A 256 2.47 7.01 20.15
C THR A 256 2.82 7.42 21.59
N ASP A 257 3.98 8.04 21.80
CA ASP A 257 4.42 8.47 23.13
C ASP A 257 3.53 9.59 23.69
N ILE A 258 3.11 10.52 22.84
CA ILE A 258 2.14 11.57 23.21
C ILE A 258 0.83 10.93 23.67
N VAL A 259 0.25 10.06 22.85
CA VAL A 259 -1.07 9.46 23.12
C VAL A 259 -1.06 8.51 24.31
N ARG A 260 0.04 7.80 24.55
CA ARG A 260 0.23 7.02 25.79
C ARG A 260 0.24 7.89 27.04
N THR A 261 0.82 9.09 26.95
CA THR A 261 0.83 10.06 28.06
C THR A 261 -0.58 10.59 28.34
N LEU A 262 -1.41 10.71 27.31
CA LEU A 262 -2.81 11.11 27.41
C LEU A 262 -3.77 9.98 27.85
N ASP A 263 -3.30 8.74 27.92
CA ASP A 263 -4.11 7.53 28.15
C ASP A 263 -5.26 7.37 27.12
N ASP A 264 -5.08 7.89 25.91
CA ASP A 264 -6.07 7.79 24.84
C ASP A 264 -5.87 6.50 24.03
N ARG A 265 -6.51 5.45 24.54
CA ARG A 265 -6.46 4.12 23.92
C ARG A 265 -7.05 4.06 22.51
N TRP A 266 -8.00 4.92 22.18
CA TRP A 266 -8.60 4.91 20.85
C TRP A 266 -7.64 5.49 19.82
N THR A 267 -7.08 6.67 20.08
CA THR A 267 -6.11 7.26 19.18
C THR A 267 -4.88 6.36 19.04
N LEU A 268 -4.51 5.62 20.11
CA LEU A 268 -3.45 4.61 20.05
C LEU A 268 -3.78 3.47 19.06
N SER A 269 -5.01 2.94 19.09
CA SER A 269 -5.49 1.94 18.11
C SER A 269 -5.32 2.45 16.68
N GLN A 270 -5.77 3.69 16.44
CA GLN A 270 -5.70 4.31 15.12
C GLN A 270 -4.27 4.53 14.63
N ILE A 271 -3.37 4.99 15.52
CA ILE A 271 -1.95 5.17 15.21
C ILE A 271 -1.30 3.83 14.83
N LEU A 272 -1.52 2.79 15.64
CA LEU A 272 -0.95 1.46 15.39
C LEU A 272 -1.49 0.85 14.09
N SER A 273 -2.78 1.05 13.81
CA SER A 273 -3.43 0.65 12.56
C SER A 273 -2.82 1.33 11.33
N TRP A 274 -2.51 2.62 11.41
CA TRP A 274 -1.82 3.35 10.35
C TRP A 274 -0.35 2.94 10.21
N GLN A 275 0.35 2.76 11.33
CA GLN A 275 1.74 2.30 11.33
C GLN A 275 1.88 0.92 10.70
N SER A 276 0.99 -0.03 11.02
CA SER A 276 1.01 -1.36 10.42
C SER A 276 0.69 -1.33 8.93
N ASN A 277 -0.22 -0.45 8.49
CA ASN A 277 -0.54 -0.29 7.08
C ASN A 277 0.62 0.33 6.29
N ALA A 278 1.21 1.42 6.79
CA ALA A 278 2.38 2.07 6.20
C ALA A 278 3.57 1.11 6.08
N ALA A 279 3.76 0.22 7.07
CA ALA A 279 4.79 -0.81 7.04
C ALA A 279 4.55 -1.85 5.93
N VAL A 280 3.31 -2.29 5.70
CA VAL A 280 2.97 -3.19 4.58
C VAL A 280 3.23 -2.52 3.23
N VAL A 281 2.83 -1.26 3.07
CA VAL A 281 3.01 -0.50 1.83
C VAL A 281 4.50 -0.29 1.52
N SER A 282 5.30 0.07 2.52
CA SER A 282 6.76 0.24 2.38
C SER A 282 7.55 -1.08 2.39
N GLY A 283 6.90 -2.20 2.68
CA GLY A 283 7.51 -3.52 2.64
C GLY A 283 8.32 -3.92 3.87
N ASP A 284 8.07 -3.31 5.03
CA ASP A 284 8.66 -3.65 6.33
C ASP A 284 7.76 -4.67 7.05
N THR A 285 8.09 -5.96 6.96
CA THR A 285 7.27 -7.02 7.57
C THR A 285 7.36 -7.03 9.10
N THR A 286 8.50 -6.60 9.65
CA THR A 286 8.77 -6.62 11.09
C THR A 286 7.90 -5.57 11.78
N THR A 287 7.91 -4.34 11.28
CA THR A 287 7.05 -3.27 11.79
C THR A 287 5.57 -3.61 11.54
N ALA A 288 5.22 -4.17 10.38
CA ALA A 288 3.84 -4.57 10.09
C ALA A 288 3.31 -5.61 11.09
N ARG A 289 4.11 -6.62 11.45
CA ARG A 289 3.74 -7.62 12.46
C ARG A 289 3.64 -7.01 13.85
N ALA A 290 4.64 -6.23 14.27
CA ALA A 290 4.69 -5.67 15.62
C ALA A 290 3.55 -4.67 15.86
N ALA A 291 3.39 -3.68 14.98
CA ALA A 291 2.32 -2.68 15.08
C ALA A 291 0.94 -3.32 14.86
N GLY A 292 0.81 -4.26 13.91
CA GLY A 292 -0.44 -4.98 13.65
C GLY A 292 -0.90 -5.82 14.83
N SER A 293 0.01 -6.53 15.52
CA SER A 293 -0.35 -7.28 16.73
C SER A 293 -0.78 -6.36 17.87
N ALA A 294 0.05 -5.34 18.19
CA ALA A 294 -0.26 -4.41 19.26
C ALA A 294 -1.55 -3.63 19.00
N GLY A 295 -1.76 -3.19 17.75
CA GLY A 295 -2.95 -2.46 17.33
C GLY A 295 -4.21 -3.33 17.39
N ARG A 296 -4.13 -4.60 16.95
CA ARG A 296 -5.25 -5.56 17.08
C ARG A 296 -5.65 -5.71 18.54
N ASP A 297 -4.69 -5.94 19.43
CA ASP A 297 -4.97 -6.20 20.85
C ASP A 297 -5.64 -4.98 21.51
N VAL A 298 -5.13 -3.77 21.23
CA VAL A 298 -5.75 -2.52 21.73
C VAL A 298 -7.15 -2.33 21.14
N ALA A 299 -7.31 -2.55 19.83
CA ALA A 299 -8.58 -2.38 19.12
C ALA A 299 -9.67 -3.33 19.61
N ASP A 300 -9.33 -4.60 19.85
CA ASP A 300 -10.24 -5.62 20.37
C ASP A 300 -10.71 -5.28 21.79
N GLU A 301 -9.82 -4.80 22.64
CA GLU A 301 -10.16 -4.39 24.02
C GLU A 301 -11.12 -3.20 24.07
N ILE A 302 -11.03 -2.26 23.12
CA ILE A 302 -11.88 -1.07 23.08
C ILE A 302 -13.09 -1.20 22.14
N GLY A 303 -13.21 -2.30 21.40
CA GLY A 303 -14.30 -2.54 20.44
C GLY A 303 -14.15 -1.80 19.10
N ASP A 304 -12.96 -1.35 18.74
CA ASP A 304 -12.65 -0.73 17.44
C ASP A 304 -12.55 -1.79 16.33
N ARG A 305 -13.71 -2.18 15.79
CA ARG A 305 -13.81 -3.25 14.78
C ARG A 305 -13.01 -2.95 13.51
N PHE A 306 -13.04 -1.70 13.04
CA PHE A 306 -12.38 -1.33 11.79
C PHE A 306 -10.86 -1.24 11.96
N GLY A 307 -10.39 -0.66 13.07
CA GLY A 307 -8.98 -0.69 13.45
C GLY A 307 -8.46 -2.12 13.59
N ALA A 308 -9.21 -3.00 14.28
CA ALA A 308 -8.88 -4.41 14.44
C ALA A 308 -8.77 -5.14 13.10
N LEU A 309 -9.75 -4.94 12.19
CA LEU A 309 -9.75 -5.54 10.86
C LEU A 309 -8.51 -5.12 10.04
N ARG A 310 -8.17 -3.82 10.05
CA ARG A 310 -6.97 -3.31 9.35
C ARG A 310 -5.67 -3.86 9.94
N CYS A 311 -5.57 -3.92 11.28
CA CYS A 311 -4.41 -4.49 11.97
C CYS A 311 -4.21 -5.98 11.62
N ARG A 312 -5.29 -6.78 11.60
CA ARG A 312 -5.25 -8.19 11.19
C ARG A 312 -4.87 -8.35 9.72
N LEU A 313 -5.37 -7.49 8.83
CA LEU A 313 -4.97 -7.46 7.43
C LEU A 313 -3.45 -7.21 7.28
N SER A 314 -2.90 -6.24 8.01
CA SER A 314 -1.46 -5.99 8.02
C SER A 314 -0.65 -7.19 8.55
N LEU A 315 -1.14 -7.84 9.59
CA LEU A 315 -0.53 -9.05 10.15
C LEU A 315 -0.51 -10.20 9.14
N ALA A 316 -1.61 -10.43 8.41
CA ALA A 316 -1.70 -11.48 7.39
C ALA A 316 -0.70 -11.25 6.25
N PHE A 317 -0.49 -10.00 5.83
CA PHE A 317 0.57 -9.67 4.87
C PHE A 317 1.96 -9.92 5.44
N ALA A 318 2.22 -9.58 6.71
CA ALA A 318 3.51 -9.86 7.34
C ALA A 318 3.79 -11.37 7.42
N GLN A 319 2.78 -12.18 7.78
CA GLN A 319 2.87 -13.64 7.79
C GLN A 319 3.21 -14.21 6.41
N LEU A 320 2.49 -13.76 5.37
CA LEU A 320 2.74 -14.19 3.99
C LEU A 320 4.21 -13.97 3.59
N TRP A 321 4.74 -12.77 3.82
CA TRP A 321 6.10 -12.45 3.39
C TRP A 321 7.18 -13.05 4.28
N GLN A 322 6.92 -13.24 5.57
CA GLN A 322 7.82 -13.93 6.49
C GLN A 322 7.87 -15.45 6.28
N GLY A 323 7.01 -15.99 5.42
CA GLY A 323 7.03 -17.40 5.04
C GLY A 323 6.01 -18.28 5.76
N GLU A 324 5.16 -17.71 6.61
CA GLU A 324 4.03 -18.36 7.29
C GLU A 324 2.82 -18.41 6.34
N VAL A 325 2.99 -19.02 5.16
CA VAL A 325 2.03 -18.91 4.06
C VAL A 325 0.71 -19.64 4.36
N ALA A 326 0.75 -20.75 5.10
CA ALA A 326 -0.45 -21.49 5.48
C ALA A 326 -1.31 -20.69 6.49
N GLU A 327 -0.65 -20.09 7.47
CA GLU A 327 -1.26 -19.20 8.47
C GLU A 327 -1.84 -17.95 7.80
N ALA A 328 -1.10 -17.36 6.86
CA ALA A 328 -1.58 -16.21 6.09
C ALA A 328 -2.86 -16.53 5.31
N VAL A 329 -2.93 -17.69 4.62
CA VAL A 329 -4.15 -18.13 3.93
C VAL A 329 -5.31 -18.23 4.90
N ALA A 330 -5.12 -18.91 6.05
CA ALA A 330 -6.16 -19.05 7.06
C ALA A 330 -6.65 -17.68 7.58
N GLN A 331 -5.72 -16.78 7.88
CA GLN A 331 -6.04 -15.45 8.37
C GLN A 331 -6.77 -14.61 7.32
N PHE A 332 -6.32 -14.63 6.06
CA PHE A 332 -7.03 -13.93 4.99
C PHE A 332 -8.44 -14.49 4.76
N SER A 333 -8.64 -15.81 4.79
CA SER A 333 -9.96 -16.42 4.65
C SER A 333 -10.93 -15.98 5.75
N GLU A 334 -10.47 -15.99 7.01
CA GLU A 334 -11.27 -15.50 8.15
C GLU A 334 -11.64 -14.02 7.98
N LEU A 335 -10.71 -13.19 7.48
CA LEU A 335 -10.97 -11.77 7.23
C LEU A 335 -11.99 -11.53 6.11
N VAL A 336 -12.03 -12.39 5.09
CA VAL A 336 -13.08 -12.30 4.05
C VAL A 336 -14.45 -12.53 4.68
N GLU A 337 -14.60 -13.58 5.49
CA GLU A 337 -15.86 -13.90 6.18
C GLU A 337 -16.30 -12.74 7.09
N GLN A 338 -15.39 -12.21 7.92
CA GLN A 338 -15.67 -11.05 8.77
C GLN A 338 -16.06 -9.79 7.99
N SER A 339 -15.42 -9.56 6.83
CA SER A 339 -15.71 -8.37 5.99
C SER A 339 -17.11 -8.41 5.39
N LEU A 340 -17.60 -9.60 5.04
CA LEU A 340 -18.94 -9.82 4.50
C LEU A 340 -20.02 -9.61 5.57
N GLU A 341 -19.74 -9.97 6.82
CA GLU A 341 -20.67 -9.79 7.95
C GLU A 341 -20.76 -8.33 8.44
N ALA A 342 -19.66 -7.56 8.31
CA ALA A 342 -19.54 -6.23 8.91
C ALA A 342 -19.88 -5.06 7.98
N ASP A 343 -20.31 -5.31 6.74
CA ASP A 343 -20.48 -4.28 5.69
C ASP A 343 -19.22 -3.39 5.52
N ALA A 344 -18.05 -3.94 5.88
CA ALA A 344 -16.74 -3.31 5.79
C ALA A 344 -16.12 -3.53 4.40
N GLY A 345 -16.93 -3.33 3.36
CA GLY A 345 -16.61 -3.69 1.97
C GLY A 345 -15.38 -2.97 1.39
N VAL A 346 -14.94 -1.87 2.01
CA VAL A 346 -13.79 -1.08 1.53
C VAL A 346 -12.47 -1.85 1.62
N LEU A 347 -12.30 -2.76 2.58
CA LEU A 347 -11.06 -3.53 2.76
C LEU A 347 -11.11 -4.91 2.07
N THR A 348 -12.30 -5.40 1.69
CA THR A 348 -12.47 -6.72 1.07
C THR A 348 -11.57 -6.94 -0.16
N PRO A 349 -11.42 -5.99 -1.11
CA PRO A 349 -10.53 -6.18 -2.25
C PRO A 349 -9.05 -6.31 -1.86
N LEU A 350 -8.61 -5.63 -0.79
CA LEU A 350 -7.24 -5.76 -0.26
C LEU A 350 -7.01 -7.11 0.42
N ILE A 351 -8.01 -7.60 1.16
CA ILE A 351 -7.99 -8.93 1.78
C ILE A 351 -7.92 -10.00 0.69
N LEU A 352 -8.77 -9.91 -0.33
CA LEU A 352 -8.80 -10.84 -1.46
C LEU A 352 -7.52 -10.81 -2.30
N LYS A 353 -6.89 -9.64 -2.46
CA LYS A 353 -5.55 -9.53 -3.04
C LYS A 353 -4.56 -10.38 -2.25
N GLY A 354 -4.48 -10.18 -0.93
CA GLY A 354 -3.58 -10.94 -0.07
C GLY A 354 -3.84 -12.45 -0.12
N LEU A 355 -5.10 -12.85 -0.08
CA LEU A 355 -5.54 -14.25 -0.20
C LEU A 355 -5.11 -14.86 -1.55
N GLY A 356 -5.38 -14.16 -2.65
CA GLY A 356 -5.05 -14.63 -3.99
C GLY A 356 -3.55 -14.80 -4.20
N ASP A 357 -2.74 -13.85 -3.73
CA ASP A 357 -1.29 -13.97 -3.75
C ASP A 357 -0.80 -15.17 -2.92
N ALA A 358 -1.35 -15.37 -1.72
CA ALA A 358 -0.99 -16.49 -0.86
C ALA A 358 -1.33 -17.85 -1.52
N HIS A 359 -2.50 -17.97 -2.15
CA HIS A 359 -2.86 -19.15 -2.95
C HIS A 359 -1.94 -19.35 -4.16
N ALA A 360 -1.55 -18.29 -4.85
CA ALA A 360 -0.61 -18.34 -5.96
C ALA A 360 0.75 -18.90 -5.51
N TYR A 361 1.26 -18.43 -4.36
CA TYR A 361 2.49 -18.97 -3.74
C TYR A 361 2.35 -20.42 -3.29
N ARG A 362 1.17 -20.87 -2.87
CA ARG A 362 0.91 -22.31 -2.60
C ARG A 362 0.76 -23.16 -3.86
N GLY A 363 0.69 -22.54 -5.04
CA GLY A 363 0.42 -23.20 -6.31
C GLY A 363 -1.06 -23.57 -6.53
N ASP A 364 -1.97 -23.05 -5.70
CA ASP A 364 -3.41 -23.20 -5.87
C ASP A 364 -3.94 -22.11 -6.82
N VAL A 365 -3.67 -22.30 -8.10
CA VAL A 365 -3.99 -21.33 -9.16
C VAL A 365 -5.49 -21.07 -9.25
N SER A 366 -6.32 -22.09 -9.00
CA SER A 366 -7.78 -21.95 -9.07
C SER A 366 -8.31 -21.06 -7.94
N ALA A 367 -7.85 -21.28 -6.70
CA ALA A 367 -8.25 -20.42 -5.59
C ALA A 367 -7.69 -18.99 -5.74
N ALA A 368 -6.46 -18.86 -6.25
CA ALA A 368 -5.86 -17.56 -6.53
C ALA A 368 -6.67 -16.76 -7.57
N TRP A 369 -7.12 -17.44 -8.63
CA TRP A 369 -7.96 -16.85 -9.67
C TRP A 369 -9.34 -16.45 -9.11
N ALA A 370 -10.00 -17.34 -8.37
CA ALA A 370 -11.30 -17.07 -7.76
C ALA A 370 -11.27 -15.86 -6.80
N ALA A 371 -10.20 -15.70 -6.01
CA ALA A 371 -10.02 -14.54 -5.16
C ALA A 371 -9.88 -13.24 -5.98
N GLY A 372 -9.17 -13.30 -7.12
CA GLY A 372 -9.06 -12.18 -8.05
C GLY A 372 -10.39 -11.81 -8.72
N GLU A 373 -11.19 -12.80 -9.14
CA GLU A 373 -12.53 -12.57 -9.69
C GLU A 373 -13.45 -11.93 -8.66
N ALA A 374 -13.50 -12.49 -7.45
CA ALA A 374 -14.29 -11.93 -6.35
C ALA A 374 -13.88 -10.48 -6.02
N ALA A 375 -12.58 -10.14 -6.11
CA ALA A 375 -12.10 -8.78 -5.89
C ALA A 375 -12.54 -7.82 -7.01
N VAL A 376 -12.59 -8.29 -8.26
CA VAL A 376 -13.10 -7.51 -9.40
C VAL A 376 -14.62 -7.32 -9.31
N GLU A 377 -15.36 -8.37 -8.99
CA GLU A 377 -16.82 -8.33 -8.82
C GLU A 377 -17.25 -7.45 -7.64
N GLY A 378 -16.50 -7.51 -6.53
CA GLY A 378 -16.75 -6.70 -5.34
C GLY A 378 -16.31 -5.24 -5.46
N ALA A 379 -15.47 -4.91 -6.43
CA ALA A 379 -15.10 -3.53 -6.73
C ALA A 379 -16.25 -2.86 -7.49
N GLY A 380 -17.24 -2.36 -6.74
CA GLY A 380 -18.42 -1.71 -7.29
C GLY A 380 -18.11 -0.55 -8.26
N ASP A 381 -19.13 -0.11 -8.99
CA ASP A 381 -18.99 0.91 -10.05
C ASP A 381 -18.25 2.17 -9.56
N GLY A 382 -17.09 2.46 -10.17
CA GLY A 382 -16.34 3.70 -9.96
C GLY A 382 -15.10 3.62 -9.06
N SER A 383 -14.73 2.45 -8.51
CA SER A 383 -13.44 2.29 -7.80
C SER A 383 -12.35 1.64 -8.66
N GLU A 384 -11.74 2.46 -9.54
CA GLU A 384 -10.57 2.06 -10.35
C GLU A 384 -9.46 1.46 -9.48
N TYR A 385 -9.24 1.99 -8.28
CA TYR A 385 -8.25 1.44 -7.34
C TYR A 385 -8.53 -0.04 -7.00
N PHE A 386 -9.74 -0.36 -6.52
CA PHE A 386 -10.07 -1.72 -6.12
C PHE A 386 -10.15 -2.66 -7.32
N LEU A 387 -10.69 -2.21 -8.46
CA LEU A 387 -10.66 -2.96 -9.71
C LEU A 387 -9.23 -3.32 -10.12
N GLY A 388 -8.32 -2.35 -10.01
CA GLY A 388 -6.91 -2.54 -10.31
C GLY A 388 -6.23 -3.59 -9.43
N LEU A 389 -6.56 -3.64 -8.14
CA LEU A 389 -6.06 -4.67 -7.22
C LEU A 389 -6.58 -6.07 -7.58
N GLY A 390 -7.87 -6.18 -7.94
CA GLY A 390 -8.45 -7.43 -8.41
C GLY A 390 -7.73 -7.95 -9.66
N TYR A 391 -7.55 -7.08 -10.67
CA TYR A 391 -6.77 -7.45 -11.87
C TYR A 391 -5.30 -7.76 -11.59
N ALA A 392 -4.67 -7.10 -10.62
CA ALA A 392 -3.31 -7.44 -10.21
C ALA A 392 -3.22 -8.86 -9.63
N THR A 393 -4.23 -9.25 -8.86
CA THR A 393 -4.36 -10.60 -8.28
C THR A 393 -4.53 -11.65 -9.38
N LEU A 394 -5.42 -11.39 -10.35
CA LEU A 394 -5.60 -12.25 -11.52
C LEU A 394 -4.30 -12.39 -12.34
N ALA A 395 -3.54 -11.31 -12.49
CA ALA A 395 -2.26 -11.33 -13.19
C ALA A 395 -1.24 -12.25 -12.50
N ILE A 396 -1.16 -12.19 -11.17
CA ILE A 396 -0.29 -13.07 -10.37
C ILE A 396 -0.77 -14.52 -10.43
N ALA A 397 -2.08 -14.77 -10.33
CA ALA A 397 -2.65 -16.11 -10.43
C ALA A 397 -2.34 -16.77 -11.79
N ALA A 398 -2.59 -16.07 -12.90
CA ALA A 398 -2.27 -16.55 -14.25
C ALA A 398 -0.77 -16.81 -14.43
N PHE A 399 0.07 -15.90 -13.94
CA PHE A 399 1.52 -16.06 -13.99
C PHE A 399 2.00 -17.24 -13.11
N ALA A 400 1.40 -17.46 -11.94
CA ALA A 400 1.67 -18.66 -11.15
C ALA A 400 1.26 -19.95 -11.88
N GLY A 401 0.17 -19.90 -12.66
CA GLY A 401 -0.33 -20.98 -13.50
C GLY A 401 0.43 -21.22 -14.80
N GLY A 402 1.29 -20.29 -15.22
CA GLY A 402 2.02 -20.38 -16.50
C GLY A 402 1.24 -19.84 -17.71
N ASP A 403 0.05 -19.26 -17.51
CA ASP A 403 -0.74 -18.63 -18.56
C ASP A 403 -0.27 -17.18 -18.77
N ILE A 404 0.71 -17.01 -19.65
CA ILE A 404 1.34 -15.72 -19.91
C ILE A 404 0.37 -14.73 -20.59
N ASP A 405 -0.58 -15.22 -21.39
CA ASP A 405 -1.49 -14.36 -22.14
C ASP A 405 -2.55 -13.76 -21.21
N SER A 406 -3.17 -14.58 -20.35
CA SER A 406 -4.09 -14.09 -19.32
C SER A 406 -3.37 -13.19 -18.31
N ALA A 407 -2.12 -13.53 -17.94
CA ALA A 407 -1.31 -12.68 -17.06
C ALA A 407 -1.05 -11.30 -17.68
N ARG A 408 -0.76 -11.23 -18.99
CA ARG A 408 -0.53 -9.98 -19.72
C ARG A 408 -1.78 -9.12 -19.81
N ASP A 409 -2.92 -9.71 -20.13
CA ASP A 409 -4.21 -9.01 -20.19
C ASP A 409 -4.57 -8.42 -18.82
N ALA A 410 -4.58 -9.25 -17.77
CA ALA A 410 -4.87 -8.82 -16.41
C ALA A 410 -3.88 -7.76 -15.91
N SER A 411 -2.57 -7.91 -16.17
CA SER A 411 -1.54 -6.91 -15.82
C SER A 411 -1.73 -5.57 -16.55
N THR A 412 -2.27 -5.61 -17.77
CA THR A 412 -2.59 -4.40 -18.53
C THR A 412 -3.79 -3.68 -17.92
N LYS A 413 -4.87 -4.41 -17.60
CA LYS A 413 -6.05 -3.87 -16.93
C LYS A 413 -5.70 -3.31 -15.54
N ALA A 414 -4.90 -4.04 -14.75
CA ALA A 414 -4.41 -3.57 -13.45
C ALA A 414 -3.67 -2.22 -13.59
N TRP A 415 -2.75 -2.14 -14.55
CA TRP A 415 -1.98 -0.92 -14.81
C TRP A 415 -2.87 0.24 -15.29
N GLN A 416 -3.84 0.00 -16.17
CA GLN A 416 -4.75 1.04 -16.66
C GLN A 416 -5.54 1.69 -15.53
N ASN A 417 -5.98 0.89 -14.56
CA ASN A 417 -6.75 1.33 -13.40
C ASN A 417 -5.89 2.02 -12.33
N LEU A 418 -4.62 1.59 -12.16
CA LEU A 418 -3.77 2.07 -11.06
C LEU A 418 -2.70 3.08 -11.46
N LYS A 419 -2.41 3.27 -12.75
CA LYS A 419 -1.38 4.22 -13.21
C LYS A 419 -1.66 5.67 -12.79
N LEU A 420 -2.92 6.01 -12.53
CA LEU A 420 -3.34 7.30 -12.02
C LEU A 420 -3.12 7.43 -10.51
N GLN A 421 -2.46 6.48 -9.86
CA GLN A 421 -2.04 6.52 -8.46
C GLN A 421 -0.58 6.03 -8.37
N PRO A 422 0.41 6.91 -8.59
CA PRO A 422 1.79 6.51 -8.84
C PRO A 422 2.41 5.73 -7.68
N HIS A 423 2.08 6.07 -6.43
CA HIS A 423 2.58 5.37 -5.23
C HIS A 423 2.15 3.90 -5.18
N VAL A 424 0.90 3.63 -5.54
CA VAL A 424 0.29 2.29 -5.56
C VAL A 424 0.76 1.51 -6.78
N ALA A 425 0.87 2.17 -7.94
CA ALA A 425 1.38 1.54 -9.14
C ALA A 425 2.82 1.03 -8.98
N ASN A 426 3.62 1.62 -8.08
CA ASN A 426 5.02 1.25 -7.88
C ASN A 426 5.18 -0.22 -7.48
N TYR A 427 4.41 -0.73 -6.51
CA TYR A 427 4.57 -2.13 -6.08
C TYR A 427 4.05 -3.14 -7.12
N LEU A 428 3.33 -2.71 -8.16
CA LEU A 428 2.94 -3.57 -9.29
C LEU A 428 4.01 -3.67 -10.38
N ARG A 429 4.98 -2.75 -10.41
CA ARG A 429 6.05 -2.72 -11.41
C ARG A 429 6.86 -4.03 -11.46
N PRO A 430 7.23 -4.68 -10.34
CA PRO A 430 7.92 -5.98 -10.39
C PRO A 430 7.10 -7.06 -11.12
N THR A 431 5.80 -7.17 -10.82
CA THR A 431 4.90 -8.12 -11.49
C THR A 431 4.82 -7.81 -12.99
N LYS A 432 4.71 -6.54 -13.36
CA LYS A 432 4.68 -6.11 -14.76
C LYS A 432 5.98 -6.44 -15.49
N ALA A 433 7.13 -6.20 -14.86
CA ALA A 433 8.44 -6.57 -15.40
C ALA A 433 8.55 -8.09 -15.66
N ARG A 434 8.12 -8.92 -14.70
CA ARG A 434 8.12 -10.39 -14.83
C ARG A 434 7.25 -10.88 -15.99
N ILE A 435 6.04 -10.33 -16.12
CA ILE A 435 5.09 -10.70 -17.17
C ILE A 435 5.57 -10.22 -18.55
N SER A 436 6.11 -9.00 -18.65
CA SER A 436 6.71 -8.48 -19.88
C SER A 436 7.89 -9.36 -20.33
N LEU A 437 8.78 -9.75 -19.41
CA LEU A 437 9.90 -10.63 -19.72
C LEU A 437 9.44 -12.00 -20.22
N ALA A 438 8.44 -12.59 -19.56
CA ALA A 438 7.87 -13.87 -19.98
C ALA A 438 7.11 -13.79 -21.31
N SER A 439 6.60 -12.60 -21.66
CA SER A 439 5.96 -12.33 -22.96
C SER A 439 6.97 -12.04 -24.07
N GLY A 440 8.28 -11.98 -23.78
CA GLY A 440 9.34 -11.65 -24.74
C GLY A 440 9.58 -10.15 -24.95
N ASP A 441 8.84 -9.27 -24.27
CA ASP A 441 9.06 -7.81 -24.32
C ASP A 441 10.12 -7.40 -23.28
N VAL A 442 11.38 -7.63 -23.65
CA VAL A 442 12.54 -7.34 -22.80
C VAL A 442 12.70 -5.85 -22.53
N ALA A 443 12.33 -4.99 -23.48
CA ALA A 443 12.43 -3.53 -23.34
C ALA A 443 11.44 -3.00 -22.30
N ALA A 444 10.17 -3.40 -22.38
CA ALA A 444 9.20 -3.06 -21.34
C ALA A 444 9.58 -3.66 -19.99
N ALA A 445 10.09 -4.90 -19.97
CA ALA A 445 10.55 -5.54 -18.74
C ALA A 445 11.67 -4.74 -18.06
N ARG A 446 12.66 -4.27 -18.82
CA ARG A 446 13.73 -3.39 -18.31
C ARG A 446 13.17 -2.09 -17.73
N HIS A 447 12.31 -1.41 -18.49
CA HIS A 447 11.73 -0.14 -18.05
C HIS A 447 11.01 -0.28 -16.69
N PHE A 448 10.15 -1.29 -16.53
CA PHE A 448 9.44 -1.51 -15.28
C PHE A 448 10.36 -1.96 -14.14
N ALA A 449 11.35 -2.81 -14.42
CA ALA A 449 12.29 -3.28 -13.40
C ALA A 449 13.17 -2.15 -12.85
N ASP A 450 13.71 -1.29 -13.72
CA ASP A 450 14.54 -0.15 -13.31
C ASP A 450 13.72 0.87 -12.51
N ALA A 451 12.51 1.17 -12.97
CA ALA A 451 11.60 2.08 -12.27
C ALA A 451 11.12 1.52 -10.92
N ALA A 452 11.05 0.19 -10.76
CA ALA A 452 10.71 -0.43 -9.49
C ALA A 452 11.88 -0.34 -8.50
N ALA A 453 13.09 -0.73 -8.95
CA ALA A 453 14.28 -0.79 -8.12
C ALA A 453 14.78 0.58 -7.63
N SER A 454 14.37 1.68 -8.28
CA SER A 454 14.75 3.04 -7.87
C SER A 454 13.87 3.67 -6.79
N VAL A 455 12.70 3.07 -6.49
CA VAL A 455 11.70 3.68 -5.59
C VAL A 455 11.29 2.75 -4.45
N LEU A 456 11.22 1.44 -4.70
CA LEU A 456 10.69 0.48 -3.72
C LEU A 456 11.69 0.19 -2.60
N SER A 457 11.17 -0.21 -1.45
CA SER A 457 11.93 -0.63 -0.26
C SER A 457 11.43 -1.99 0.26
N GLY A 458 12.15 -2.55 1.24
CA GLY A 458 11.77 -3.80 1.92
C GLY A 458 11.56 -5.00 0.98
N TRP A 459 10.52 -5.80 1.22
CA TRP A 459 10.23 -6.97 0.38
C TRP A 459 9.87 -6.61 -1.07
N HIS A 460 9.31 -5.42 -1.30
CA HIS A 460 9.02 -4.93 -2.65
C HIS A 460 10.31 -4.68 -3.44
N LEU A 461 11.35 -4.15 -2.79
CA LEU A 461 12.68 -3.98 -3.38
C LEU A 461 13.31 -5.33 -3.73
N ALA A 462 13.18 -6.33 -2.85
CA ALA A 462 13.68 -7.67 -3.13
C ALA A 462 13.04 -8.25 -4.41
N LEU A 463 11.72 -8.12 -4.59
CA LEU A 463 11.04 -8.54 -5.82
C LEU A 463 11.46 -7.74 -7.05
N ALA A 464 11.64 -6.42 -6.90
CA ALA A 464 12.08 -5.54 -7.98
C ALA A 464 13.48 -5.92 -8.49
N LEU A 465 14.44 -6.07 -7.58
CA LEU A 465 15.81 -6.46 -7.88
C LEU A 465 15.89 -7.87 -8.46
N THR A 466 15.11 -8.82 -7.93
CA THR A 466 15.01 -10.17 -8.52
C THR A 466 14.49 -10.11 -9.97
N SER A 467 13.52 -9.23 -10.24
CA SER A 467 12.98 -9.05 -11.58
C SER A 467 14.00 -8.39 -12.51
N ARG A 468 14.74 -7.37 -12.03
CA ARG A 468 15.82 -6.71 -12.78
C ARG A 468 16.97 -7.66 -13.08
N ALA A 469 17.34 -8.53 -12.13
CA ALA A 469 18.35 -9.55 -12.33
C ALA A 469 17.96 -10.50 -13.48
N ARG A 470 16.71 -10.97 -13.52
CA ARG A 470 16.22 -11.83 -14.61
C ARG A 470 16.20 -11.12 -15.97
N VAL A 471 15.93 -9.81 -15.99
CA VAL A 471 15.99 -9.01 -17.21
C VAL A 471 17.44 -8.85 -17.68
N ALA A 472 18.35 -8.51 -16.77
CA ALA A 472 19.78 -8.40 -17.06
C ALA A 472 20.36 -9.72 -17.60
N MET A 473 19.96 -10.86 -17.03
CA MET A 473 20.31 -12.19 -17.57
C MET A 473 19.83 -12.38 -19.01
N ALA A 474 18.58 -11.99 -19.32
CA ALA A 474 18.02 -12.11 -20.66
C ALA A 474 18.68 -11.17 -21.68
N GLN A 475 19.33 -10.09 -21.22
CA GLN A 475 20.08 -9.15 -22.04
C GLN A 475 21.58 -9.45 -22.12
N GLY A 476 22.05 -10.50 -21.43
CA GLY A 476 23.46 -10.86 -21.43
C GLY A 476 24.33 -9.92 -20.58
N GLU A 477 23.78 -9.39 -19.48
CA GLU A 477 24.46 -8.50 -18.54
C GLU A 477 24.70 -9.19 -17.17
N PRO A 478 25.61 -10.17 -17.09
CA PRO A 478 25.77 -11.02 -15.91
C PRO A 478 26.23 -10.25 -14.66
N GLU A 479 27.05 -9.21 -14.79
CA GLU A 479 27.55 -8.43 -13.65
C GLU A 479 26.45 -7.58 -13.01
N GLN A 480 25.48 -7.10 -13.80
CA GLN A 480 24.31 -6.44 -13.22
C GLN A 480 23.40 -7.48 -12.57
N ALA A 481 23.15 -8.59 -13.25
CA ALA A 481 22.28 -9.64 -12.73
C ALA A 481 22.77 -10.20 -11.39
N GLU A 482 24.07 -10.44 -11.24
CA GLU A 482 24.65 -10.94 -9.99
C GLU A 482 24.56 -9.91 -8.85
N ARG A 483 24.87 -8.64 -9.14
CA ARG A 483 24.70 -7.55 -8.16
C ARG A 483 23.26 -7.46 -7.69
N ASP A 484 22.32 -7.42 -8.63
CA ASP A 484 20.89 -7.30 -8.33
C ASP A 484 20.35 -8.50 -7.56
N ALA A 485 20.76 -9.73 -7.89
CA ALA A 485 20.32 -10.93 -7.17
C ALA A 485 20.85 -10.96 -5.72
N HIS A 486 22.09 -10.54 -5.48
CA HIS A 486 22.65 -10.44 -4.14
C HIS A 486 22.06 -9.27 -3.32
N ASP A 487 21.82 -8.14 -3.97
CA ASP A 487 21.16 -6.99 -3.34
C ASP A 487 19.70 -7.33 -3.02
N ALA A 488 19.02 -8.12 -3.88
CA ALA A 488 17.69 -8.66 -3.60
C ALA A 488 17.68 -9.57 -2.36
N LEU A 489 18.69 -10.44 -2.24
CA LEU A 489 18.83 -11.32 -1.07
C LEU A 489 19.06 -10.50 0.21
N THR A 490 19.86 -9.45 0.13
CA THR A 490 20.12 -8.53 1.25
C THR A 490 18.82 -7.84 1.68
N ALA A 491 18.07 -7.25 0.74
CA ALA A 491 16.79 -6.61 1.01
C ALA A 491 15.75 -7.59 1.59
N ALA A 492 15.72 -8.84 1.12
CA ALA A 492 14.83 -9.87 1.65
C ALA A 492 15.16 -10.20 3.11
N VAL A 493 16.45 -10.34 3.46
CA VAL A 493 16.89 -10.64 4.83
C VAL A 493 16.59 -9.47 5.77
N GLU A 494 16.92 -8.24 5.38
CA GLU A 494 16.66 -7.03 6.17
C GLU A 494 15.17 -6.84 6.45
N ALA A 495 14.31 -7.15 5.47
CA ALA A 495 12.86 -7.07 5.60
C ALA A 495 12.23 -8.33 6.23
N CYS A 496 13.02 -9.33 6.63
CA CYS A 496 12.56 -10.66 7.07
C CYS A 496 11.61 -11.36 6.08
N ALA A 497 11.74 -11.09 4.78
CA ALA A 497 10.84 -11.54 3.73
C ALA A 497 11.24 -12.91 3.15
N HIS A 498 11.16 -13.97 3.95
CA HIS A 498 11.60 -15.31 3.54
C HIS A 498 10.84 -15.89 2.34
N ASN A 499 9.60 -15.45 2.07
CA ASN A 499 8.79 -15.99 0.98
C ASN A 499 9.38 -15.73 -0.43
N CYS A 500 10.15 -14.65 -0.61
CA CYS A 500 10.79 -14.36 -1.91
C CYS A 500 12.19 -14.98 -2.07
N VAL A 501 12.80 -15.50 -0.99
CA VAL A 501 14.17 -16.04 -1.00
C VAL A 501 14.37 -17.19 -1.98
N PRO A 502 13.48 -18.21 -2.08
CA PRO A 502 13.69 -19.30 -3.04
C PRO A 502 13.79 -18.83 -4.49
N ASP A 503 13.03 -17.80 -4.87
CA ASP A 503 13.07 -17.22 -6.22
C ASP A 503 14.38 -16.47 -6.49
N ILE A 504 14.99 -15.87 -5.45
CA ILE A 504 16.31 -15.23 -5.52
C ILE A 504 17.40 -16.30 -5.66
N LEU A 505 17.31 -17.39 -4.88
CA LEU A 505 18.24 -18.52 -4.99
C LEU A 505 18.20 -19.17 -6.37
N ASP A 506 17.02 -19.29 -7.00
CA ASP A 506 16.91 -19.76 -8.38
C ASP A 506 17.61 -18.82 -9.38
N CYS A 507 17.58 -17.50 -9.16
CA CYS A 507 18.28 -16.53 -10.01
C CYS A 507 19.81 -16.68 -9.87
N LEU A 508 20.30 -16.79 -8.63
CA LEU A 508 21.71 -17.02 -8.36
C LEU A 508 22.19 -18.36 -8.93
N ALA A 509 21.37 -19.41 -8.81
CA ALA A 509 21.65 -20.71 -9.41
C ALA A 509 21.77 -20.62 -10.93
N ALA A 510 20.85 -19.91 -11.59
CA ALA A 510 20.87 -19.72 -13.03
C ALA A 510 22.08 -18.88 -13.50
N LEU A 511 22.54 -17.91 -12.71
CA LEU A 511 23.79 -17.18 -12.96
C LEU A 511 25.01 -18.10 -12.81
N ALA A 512 25.03 -18.94 -11.78
CA ALA A 512 26.08 -19.93 -11.59
C ALA A 512 26.13 -20.96 -12.73
N VAL A 513 24.99 -21.32 -13.35
CA VAL A 513 24.95 -22.09 -14.60
C VAL A 513 25.68 -21.35 -15.72
N GLY A 514 25.40 -20.07 -15.92
CA GLY A 514 26.02 -19.25 -16.97
C GLY A 514 27.53 -19.01 -16.79
N HIS A 515 28.04 -19.14 -15.57
CA HIS A 515 29.47 -19.05 -15.23
C HIS A 515 30.16 -20.42 -15.12
N ASP A 516 29.55 -21.49 -15.62
CA ASP A 516 30.04 -22.87 -15.54
C ASP A 516 30.36 -23.36 -14.10
N SER A 517 29.79 -22.69 -13.09
CA SER A 517 29.90 -23.05 -11.67
C SER A 517 28.82 -24.09 -11.32
N HIS A 518 28.81 -25.20 -12.06
CA HIS A 518 27.70 -26.16 -12.09
C HIS A 518 27.39 -26.78 -10.72
N ARG A 519 28.41 -27.10 -9.91
CA ARG A 519 28.19 -27.67 -8.57
C ARG A 519 27.49 -26.68 -7.64
N GLU A 520 27.89 -25.42 -7.69
CA GLU A 520 27.26 -24.34 -6.93
C GLU A 520 25.81 -24.12 -7.38
N ALA A 521 25.57 -24.09 -8.69
CA ALA A 521 24.22 -23.98 -9.24
C ALA A 521 23.30 -25.12 -8.77
N ALA A 522 23.75 -26.38 -8.86
CA ALA A 522 22.99 -27.54 -8.39
C ALA A 522 22.67 -27.45 -6.89
N ARG A 523 23.62 -26.97 -6.08
CA ARG A 523 23.44 -26.75 -4.64
C ARG A 523 22.43 -25.64 -4.35
N LEU A 524 22.50 -24.51 -5.06
CA LEU A 524 21.54 -23.40 -4.90
C LEU A 524 20.11 -23.83 -5.29
N TYR A 525 19.94 -24.57 -6.39
CA TYR A 525 18.62 -25.12 -6.76
C TYR A 525 18.09 -26.11 -5.73
N GLY A 526 18.94 -27.01 -5.21
CA GLY A 526 18.56 -27.93 -4.14
C GLY A 526 18.13 -27.20 -2.87
N ALA A 527 18.82 -26.12 -2.50
CA ALA A 527 18.46 -25.27 -1.37
C ALA A 527 17.12 -24.55 -1.59
N ALA A 528 16.92 -23.96 -2.79
CA ALA A 528 15.68 -23.29 -3.15
C ALA A 528 14.47 -24.24 -3.09
N GLU A 529 14.60 -25.44 -3.63
CA GLU A 529 13.55 -26.47 -3.61
C GLU A 529 13.21 -26.92 -2.19
N SER A 530 14.21 -27.23 -1.37
CA SER A 530 14.01 -27.61 0.04
C SER A 530 13.38 -26.49 0.86
N MET A 531 13.75 -25.24 0.60
CA MET A 531 13.15 -24.08 1.25
C MET A 531 11.67 -23.92 0.87
N ARG A 532 11.30 -24.06 -0.41
CA ARG A 532 9.88 -24.05 -0.83
C ARG A 532 9.06 -25.14 -0.14
N GLN A 533 9.62 -26.35 0.00
CA GLN A 533 8.96 -27.45 0.70
C GLN A 533 8.67 -27.11 2.17
N ARG A 534 9.62 -26.49 2.88
CA ARG A 534 9.43 -26.03 4.27
C ARG A 534 8.39 -24.91 4.40
N LEU A 535 8.40 -23.97 3.47
CA LEU A 535 7.44 -22.85 3.44
C LEU A 535 6.04 -23.26 2.93
N GLY A 536 5.89 -24.47 2.39
CA GLY A 536 4.64 -24.92 1.76
C GLY A 536 4.33 -24.19 0.45
N THR A 537 5.34 -23.64 -0.22
CA THR A 537 5.19 -22.85 -1.46
C THR A 537 5.57 -23.65 -2.70
N LYS A 538 5.22 -23.11 -3.88
CA LYS A 538 5.54 -23.65 -5.19
C LYS A 538 6.22 -22.61 -6.05
N ARG A 539 7.15 -23.08 -6.89
CA ARG A 539 7.70 -22.27 -7.98
C ARG A 539 6.58 -21.98 -8.96
N PHE A 540 6.47 -20.72 -9.38
CA PHE A 540 5.49 -20.32 -10.39
C PHE A 540 5.80 -21.03 -11.72
N LYS A 541 4.77 -21.59 -12.35
CA LYS A 541 4.93 -22.40 -13.57
C LYS A 541 5.52 -21.62 -14.74
N SER A 542 5.35 -20.30 -14.78
CA SER A 542 6.05 -19.43 -15.75
C SER A 542 7.58 -19.53 -15.70
N TYR A 543 8.16 -20.02 -14.60
CA TYR A 543 9.60 -20.27 -14.47
C TYR A 543 10.03 -21.70 -14.75
N ASP A 544 9.09 -22.64 -14.93
CA ASP A 544 9.40 -24.06 -15.14
C ASP A 544 10.27 -24.34 -16.36
N PRO A 545 10.03 -23.74 -17.54
CA PRO A 545 10.86 -24.03 -18.71
C PRO A 545 12.35 -23.71 -18.49
N ARG A 546 12.66 -22.48 -18.03
CA ARG A 546 14.04 -22.04 -17.81
C ARG A 546 14.76 -22.85 -16.73
N HIS A 547 14.03 -23.23 -15.67
CA HIS A 547 14.59 -24.08 -14.63
C HIS A 547 14.86 -25.49 -15.14
N ALA A 548 13.94 -26.08 -15.91
CA ALA A 548 14.12 -27.40 -16.51
C ALA A 548 15.34 -27.44 -17.44
N ASP A 549 15.53 -26.41 -18.27
CA ASP A 549 16.70 -26.26 -19.14
C ASP A 549 18.00 -26.21 -18.32
N SER A 550 18.01 -25.42 -17.24
CA SER A 550 19.15 -25.32 -16.33
C SER A 550 19.47 -26.65 -15.64
N VAL A 551 18.46 -27.37 -15.15
CA VAL A 551 18.63 -28.69 -14.53
C VAL A 551 19.14 -29.74 -15.53
N ALA A 552 18.65 -29.72 -16.78
CA ALA A 552 19.12 -30.61 -17.83
C ALA A 552 20.60 -30.37 -18.18
N LEU A 553 21.00 -29.09 -18.26
CA LEU A 553 22.39 -28.69 -18.47
C LEU A 553 23.28 -29.18 -17.31
N LEU A 554 22.86 -28.94 -16.07
CA LEU A 554 23.62 -29.36 -14.89
C LEU A 554 23.81 -30.88 -14.79
N ARG A 555 22.78 -31.67 -15.11
CA ARG A 555 22.87 -33.13 -15.17
C ARG A 555 23.86 -33.60 -16.22
N THR A 556 23.90 -32.92 -17.36
CA THR A 556 24.84 -33.22 -18.45
C THR A 556 26.26 -32.87 -18.07
N ALA A 557 26.47 -31.71 -17.43
CA ALA A 557 27.80 -31.20 -17.09
C ALA A 557 28.46 -31.92 -15.90
N LEU A 558 27.70 -32.26 -14.84
CA LEU A 558 28.21 -32.93 -13.64
C LEU A 558 28.13 -34.46 -13.70
N GLY A 559 27.24 -34.99 -14.53
CA GLY A 559 26.80 -36.39 -14.44
C GLY A 559 25.91 -36.65 -13.23
N SER A 560 25.12 -37.74 -13.28
CA SER A 560 24.03 -37.97 -12.31
C SER A 560 24.49 -38.00 -10.85
N LYS A 561 25.60 -38.68 -10.54
CA LYS A 561 26.04 -38.86 -9.15
C LYS A 561 26.49 -37.55 -8.50
N GLU A 562 27.27 -36.72 -9.20
CA GLU A 562 27.73 -35.45 -8.65
C GLU A 562 26.60 -34.43 -8.61
N PHE A 563 25.73 -34.41 -9.62
CA PHE A 563 24.50 -33.62 -9.60
C PHE A 563 23.64 -33.95 -8.37
N ASP A 564 23.32 -35.23 -8.14
CA ASP A 564 22.48 -35.66 -7.02
C ASP A 564 23.14 -35.33 -5.67
N SER A 565 24.46 -35.46 -5.56
CA SER A 565 25.22 -35.09 -4.35
C SER A 565 25.15 -33.59 -4.08
N ALA A 566 25.43 -32.75 -5.08
CA ALA A 566 25.42 -31.30 -4.93
C ALA A 566 24.02 -30.77 -4.62
N TRP A 567 23.00 -31.34 -5.27
CA TRP A 567 21.59 -31.04 -4.99
C TRP A 567 21.23 -31.41 -3.55
N ALA A 568 21.61 -32.60 -3.09
CA ALA A 568 21.35 -33.05 -1.72
C ALA A 568 22.08 -32.20 -0.67
N GLU A 569 23.33 -31.78 -0.94
CA GLU A 569 24.08 -30.83 -0.10
C GLU A 569 23.34 -29.49 0.06
N GLY A 570 22.66 -29.04 -1.00
CA GLY A 570 21.83 -27.84 -0.96
C GLY A 570 20.54 -28.06 -0.19
N ALA A 571 19.85 -29.16 -0.49
CA ALA A 571 18.59 -29.51 0.15
C ALA A 571 18.71 -29.74 1.65
N ALA A 572 19.89 -30.14 2.13
CA ALA A 572 20.19 -30.33 3.54
C ALA A 572 20.39 -29.01 4.32
N LEU A 573 20.58 -27.87 3.64
CA LEU A 573 20.76 -26.58 4.31
C LEU A 573 19.44 -26.11 4.95
N SER A 574 19.53 -25.62 6.18
CA SER A 574 18.50 -24.76 6.76
C SER A 574 18.34 -23.47 5.94
N SER A 575 17.25 -22.74 6.17
CA SER A 575 17.00 -21.48 5.45
C SER A 575 18.11 -20.45 5.70
N ASP A 576 18.57 -20.32 6.95
CA ASP A 576 19.65 -19.40 7.31
C ASP A 576 20.99 -19.82 6.70
N GLU A 577 21.30 -21.12 6.68
CA GLU A 577 22.52 -21.63 6.06
C GLU A 577 22.51 -21.45 4.54
N ALA A 578 21.35 -21.60 3.88
CA ALA A 578 21.19 -21.36 2.45
C ALA A 578 21.40 -19.87 2.10
N ILE A 579 20.81 -18.97 2.90
CA ILE A 579 21.00 -17.52 2.77
C ILE A 579 22.48 -17.16 2.95
N ALA A 580 23.10 -17.64 4.04
CA ALA A 580 24.51 -17.38 4.32
C ALA A 580 25.43 -17.97 3.24
N TYR A 581 25.09 -19.14 2.69
CA TYR A 581 25.81 -19.73 1.57
C TYR A 581 25.77 -18.83 0.33
N ALA A 582 24.58 -18.36 -0.07
CA ALA A 582 24.41 -17.47 -1.21
C ALA A 582 25.10 -16.11 -1.02
N GLN A 583 25.03 -15.52 0.18
CA GLN A 583 25.70 -14.25 0.50
C GLN A 583 27.23 -14.34 0.43
N ARG A 584 27.82 -15.48 0.82
CA ARG A 584 29.28 -15.70 0.71
C ARG A 584 29.76 -15.72 -0.74
N GLY A 585 28.92 -16.14 -1.69
CA GLY A 585 29.23 -16.13 -3.12
C GLY A 585 29.63 -14.75 -3.65
N ARG A 586 29.04 -13.67 -3.10
CA ARG A 586 29.35 -12.26 -3.45
C ARG A 586 30.80 -11.85 -3.17
N GLY A 587 31.47 -12.53 -2.23
CA GLY A 587 32.83 -12.19 -1.76
C GLY A 587 33.95 -12.83 -2.58
N GLU A 588 33.67 -13.92 -3.30
CA GLU A 588 34.63 -14.50 -4.23
C GLU A 588 34.53 -13.72 -5.55
N ARG A 589 35.33 -12.66 -5.71
CA ARG A 589 35.66 -12.18 -7.07
C ARG A 589 36.36 -13.32 -7.80
N ARG A 590 35.61 -14.24 -8.41
CA ARG A 590 36.11 -15.23 -9.36
C ARG A 590 36.46 -14.46 -10.63
N ARG A 591 37.66 -13.86 -10.63
CA ARG A 591 38.31 -13.44 -11.87
C ARG A 591 38.24 -14.61 -12.83
N ALA A 592 37.93 -14.35 -14.09
CA ALA A 592 38.05 -15.35 -15.15
C ALA A 592 39.39 -16.08 -14.99
N ALA A 593 39.41 -17.40 -15.18
CA ALA A 593 40.66 -18.17 -15.04
C ALA A 593 41.68 -17.81 -16.14
N THR A 594 41.21 -17.31 -17.28
CA THR A 594 41.97 -16.97 -18.49
C THR A 594 41.45 -15.68 -19.15
N GLY A 595 42.22 -15.10 -20.07
CA GLY A 595 41.88 -13.88 -20.81
C GLY A 595 42.22 -12.58 -20.07
N TRP A 596 42.05 -11.43 -20.72
CA TRP A 596 42.45 -10.11 -20.19
C TRP A 596 41.77 -9.74 -18.86
N GLU A 597 40.53 -10.18 -18.65
CA GLU A 597 39.77 -9.97 -17.41
C GLU A 597 40.33 -10.76 -16.21
N SER A 598 41.16 -11.77 -16.46
CA SER A 598 41.84 -12.56 -15.41
C SER A 598 43.03 -11.84 -14.75
N LEU A 599 43.51 -10.74 -15.36
CA LEU A 599 44.68 -10.01 -14.89
C LEU A 599 44.37 -9.16 -13.67
N THR A 600 45.19 -9.30 -12.62
CA THR A 600 45.14 -8.45 -11.43
C THR A 600 45.60 -7.01 -11.76
N PRO A 601 45.24 -5.99 -10.97
CA PRO A 601 45.73 -4.62 -11.18
C PRO A 601 47.26 -4.53 -11.30
N ALA A 602 47.99 -5.24 -10.44
CA ALA A 602 49.46 -5.31 -10.49
C ALA A 602 49.98 -6.00 -11.77
N GLU A 603 49.28 -7.05 -12.24
CA GLU A 603 49.63 -7.70 -13.50
C GLU A 603 49.36 -6.79 -14.70
N ARG A 604 48.22 -6.06 -14.74
CA ARG A 604 47.91 -5.10 -15.81
C ARG A 604 48.94 -3.98 -15.90
N GLU A 605 49.39 -3.48 -14.75
CA GLU A 605 50.44 -2.46 -14.68
C GLU A 605 51.78 -3.00 -15.21
N VAL A 606 52.15 -4.25 -14.87
CA VAL A 606 53.31 -4.92 -15.46
C VAL A 606 53.16 -5.10 -16.98
N VAL A 607 51.97 -5.49 -17.47
CA VAL A 607 51.70 -5.65 -18.90
C VAL A 607 51.79 -4.33 -19.66
N SER A 608 51.24 -3.24 -19.10
CA SER A 608 51.33 -1.89 -19.67
C SER A 608 52.79 -1.45 -19.84
N LEU A 609 53.63 -1.63 -18.81
CA LEU A 609 55.05 -1.29 -18.88
C LEU A 609 55.85 -2.22 -19.83
N VAL A 610 55.39 -3.46 -20.05
CA VAL A 610 55.93 -4.33 -21.11
C VAL A 610 55.57 -3.79 -22.50
N GLY A 611 54.35 -3.27 -22.69
CA GLY A 611 53.91 -2.62 -23.92
C GLY A 611 54.72 -1.36 -24.25
N GLU A 612 55.15 -0.62 -23.22
CA GLU A 612 56.09 0.51 -23.35
C GLU A 612 57.55 0.09 -23.65
N GLY A 613 57.85 -1.21 -23.67
CA GLY A 613 59.17 -1.75 -24.02
C GLY A 613 60.18 -1.79 -22.88
N LEU A 614 59.77 -1.58 -21.63
CA LEU A 614 60.68 -1.58 -20.48
C LEU A 614 61.22 -2.99 -20.18
N SER A 615 62.43 -3.10 -19.62
CA SER A 615 62.98 -4.37 -19.15
C SER A 615 62.43 -4.75 -17.77
N ASN A 616 62.56 -6.02 -17.35
CA ASN A 616 62.14 -6.45 -16.00
C ASN A 616 62.81 -5.63 -14.88
N LYS A 617 64.05 -5.15 -15.10
CA LYS A 617 64.78 -4.33 -14.13
C LYS A 617 64.17 -2.92 -14.02
N ASP A 618 63.75 -2.35 -15.14
CA ASP A 618 63.16 -1.00 -15.19
C ASP A 618 61.72 -1.02 -14.65
N ILE A 619 60.95 -2.08 -14.96
CA ILE A 619 59.62 -2.31 -14.37
C ILE A 619 59.74 -2.48 -12.85
N ALA A 620 60.70 -3.28 -12.40
CA ALA A 620 60.95 -3.49 -10.97
C ALA A 620 61.29 -2.18 -10.25
N ALA A 621 62.13 -1.34 -10.85
CA ALA A 621 62.47 -0.03 -10.33
C ALA A 621 61.25 0.91 -10.28
N ARG A 622 60.40 0.89 -11.31
CA ARG A 622 59.22 1.75 -11.43
C ARG A 622 58.07 1.36 -10.49
N LEU A 623 57.90 0.07 -10.26
CA LEU A 623 56.87 -0.48 -9.36
C LEU A 623 57.37 -0.68 -7.93
N PHE A 624 58.63 -0.30 -7.62
CA PHE A 624 59.27 -0.51 -6.32
C PHE A 624 59.21 -1.96 -5.82
N VAL A 625 59.38 -2.94 -6.72
CA VAL A 625 59.40 -4.38 -6.42
C VAL A 625 60.70 -5.04 -6.89
N SER A 626 60.93 -6.31 -6.56
CA SER A 626 62.10 -7.04 -7.05
C SER A 626 61.94 -7.46 -8.52
N PRO A 627 63.02 -7.56 -9.32
CA PRO A 627 62.97 -8.13 -10.68
C PRO A 627 62.40 -9.56 -10.72
N ARG A 628 62.56 -10.32 -9.64
CA ARG A 628 61.98 -11.66 -9.48
C ARG A 628 60.45 -11.60 -9.34
N THR A 629 59.93 -10.60 -8.65
CA THR A 629 58.49 -10.35 -8.52
C THR A 629 57.85 -10.02 -9.87
N VAL A 630 58.51 -9.18 -10.69
CA VAL A 630 58.07 -8.89 -12.07
C VAL A 630 58.08 -10.15 -12.93
N GLN A 631 59.11 -10.99 -12.79
CA GLN A 631 59.18 -12.27 -13.50
C GLN A 631 58.02 -13.20 -13.12
N THR A 632 57.68 -13.30 -11.83
CA THR A 632 56.52 -14.08 -11.36
C THR A 632 55.21 -13.55 -11.94
N HIS A 633 54.99 -12.24 -11.94
CA HIS A 633 53.80 -11.64 -12.56
C HIS A 633 53.72 -11.95 -14.06
N LEU A 634 54.85 -11.88 -14.78
CA LEU A 634 54.89 -12.21 -16.21
C LEU A 634 54.59 -13.68 -16.48
N THR A 635 55.09 -14.60 -15.66
CA THR A 635 54.74 -16.03 -15.77
C THR A 635 53.23 -16.25 -15.62
N HIS A 636 52.60 -15.60 -14.64
CA HIS A 636 51.16 -15.70 -14.46
C HIS A 636 50.38 -15.07 -15.62
N VAL A 637 50.83 -13.91 -16.12
CA VAL A 637 50.22 -13.25 -17.29
C VAL A 637 50.29 -14.15 -18.53
N TYR A 638 51.44 -14.77 -18.81
CA TYR A 638 51.60 -15.69 -19.94
C TYR A 638 50.65 -16.87 -19.86
N THR A 639 50.53 -17.49 -18.69
CA THR A 639 49.59 -18.60 -18.47
C THR A 639 48.14 -18.15 -18.63
N LYS A 640 47.80 -16.97 -18.12
CA LYS A 640 46.43 -16.41 -18.18
C LYS A 640 46.00 -16.00 -19.59
N LEU A 641 46.92 -15.49 -20.40
CA LEU A 641 46.64 -15.00 -21.76
C LEU A 641 46.97 -16.02 -22.87
N ASP A 642 47.47 -17.20 -22.51
CA ASP A 642 47.98 -18.22 -23.45
C ASP A 642 49.06 -17.66 -24.41
N LEU A 643 49.99 -16.87 -23.85
CA LEU A 643 51.08 -16.23 -24.60
C LEU A 643 52.41 -16.88 -24.25
N ASN A 644 53.25 -17.08 -25.26
CA ASN A 644 54.51 -17.81 -25.11
C ASN A 644 55.75 -16.91 -25.18
N SER A 645 55.56 -15.59 -25.36
CA SER A 645 56.69 -14.66 -25.44
C SER A 645 56.35 -13.24 -24.98
N ARG A 646 57.38 -12.53 -24.50
CA ARG A 646 57.29 -11.11 -24.16
C ARG A 646 56.90 -10.24 -25.36
N VAL A 647 57.35 -10.62 -26.55
CA VAL A 647 57.05 -9.89 -27.80
C VAL A 647 55.57 -10.00 -28.14
N GLN A 648 54.98 -11.19 -28.01
CA GLN A 648 53.52 -11.37 -28.15
C GLN A 648 52.76 -10.57 -27.10
N LEU A 649 53.21 -10.59 -25.84
CA LEU A 649 52.58 -9.80 -24.78
C LEU A 649 52.64 -8.28 -25.05
N ALA A 650 53.76 -7.77 -25.55
CA ALA A 650 53.89 -6.35 -25.90
C ALA A 650 52.97 -5.95 -27.07
N GLN A 651 52.85 -6.81 -28.09
CA GLN A 651 51.96 -6.59 -29.23
C GLN A 651 50.49 -6.60 -28.82
N GLU A 652 50.10 -7.53 -27.95
CA GLU A 652 48.73 -7.64 -27.47
C GLU A 652 48.41 -6.53 -26.47
N ALA A 653 49.37 -6.09 -25.64
CA ALA A 653 49.22 -4.93 -24.77
C ALA A 653 48.91 -3.65 -25.54
N VAL A 654 49.54 -3.42 -26.70
CA VAL A 654 49.27 -2.26 -27.56
C VAL A 654 47.90 -2.33 -28.24
N ARG A 655 47.33 -3.53 -28.43
CA ARG A 655 45.98 -3.70 -28.97
C ARG A 655 44.88 -3.47 -27.93
N HIS A 656 45.22 -3.61 -26.65
CA HIS A 656 44.30 -3.50 -25.52
C HIS A 656 44.56 -2.28 -24.62
N SER A 657 45.49 -1.40 -25.01
CA SER A 657 45.87 -0.17 -24.28
C SER A 657 44.96 1.01 -24.55
#